data_AF-A0A0G4FDH2-F1
#
_entry.id   AF-A0A0G4FDH2-F1
#
_cell.length_a   1.000
_cell.length_b   1.000
_cell.length_c   1.000
_cell.angle_alpha   90.00
_cell.angle_beta   90.00
_cell.angle_gamma   90.00
#
_symmetry.space_group_name_H-M   'P 1'
#
loop_
_entity.id
_entity.type
_entity.pdbx_description
1 polymer ?
#
loop_
_entity_poly.entity_id
_entity_poly.type
_entity_poly.pdbx_seq_one_letter_code
_entity_poly.pdbx_strand_id
1 'polypeptide(L)'
;MRRLLPTTLLLAFPGVGRTFYRSVHEAGVGFDCSEENNTCEEVTVPPWEQSGSAWLQQHLEYSTRVYAQQVVTRTQELRRRYGGEMESGGGLKFGDAQLWDLFPPAFNCPFRDRIGQSSMQGGGDVCNWQAVAPQGGGEDQCEVFSFTWGGTDMGFENEFPAVTGCHVTVFDPTAESLPGGAFQENPCGAFHGGSVDFVRLGLGDENGVGANGTFHVRTLSNLMDALGVRRLAFLKLDVKGAEWKAVEEMRTSGALSRVDQLSVVLHCPPISHQMSTESESISLLSSVLRLFQTLESEGLFPFAREFRDTVSPPLPIIQYSFVRTPSMYLSHVPYRYAHKRCTGRSWVGEGGGEQRGGRIERLRVLRASLERVVLESCVQKSVEMQGSNSSSSLLRSFAGGRKAIAVLQRGSLSGQGDQVFLNLVYRTVSLLEREWSLGYEHIILHEGDILEDAQERIRSAVGAQLASDVRKRGAALRLQFCDVSDVWRGRNSQLSEETEEKLAKAARLGCAPTELSRKFPVGYKGMCAFWFADFARSSCLSRFEFVWRIDDDILLTGPANVDDPAVVHLRGESVPGPLTLLGGAELGPYDEEGVMRGMSSLFSSFAEQDQHRRLQWHPPQGGFWNSLRSNVMLFNMSWVRSYEVQKLVVAVDDSDCIWTNRWGDEPLWGAVQRILGLDTRSLLVSVPHFHCRWKGCVFHHLK
;
A
#
# COMPACT_ATOMS: atom_id res chain seq x y z
N MET A 1 80.33 -27.09 -2.40
CA MET A 1 79.06 -27.18 -1.65
C MET A 1 77.94 -27.04 -2.68
N ARG A 2 77.56 -28.10 -3.44
CA ARG A 2 76.59 -29.18 -3.13
C ARG A 2 75.27 -28.62 -2.58
N ARG A 3 74.05 -28.92 -3.08
CA ARG A 3 73.56 -29.83 -4.14
C ARG A 3 72.00 -29.72 -4.13
N LEU A 4 71.37 -29.91 -5.30
CA LEU A 4 70.14 -30.68 -5.55
C LEU A 4 68.71 -30.10 -5.33
N LEU A 5 67.98 -30.06 -6.46
CA LEU A 5 66.62 -30.58 -6.76
C LEU A 5 66.08 -31.67 -5.78
N PRO A 6 64.74 -31.95 -5.67
CA PRO A 6 63.98 -32.40 -6.84
C PRO A 6 62.46 -32.21 -6.94
N THR A 7 62.08 -32.43 -8.19
CA THR A 7 60.84 -32.84 -8.85
C THR A 7 60.18 -34.12 -8.30
N THR A 8 58.85 -34.17 -8.47
CA THR A 8 57.96 -35.32 -8.75
C THR A 8 57.75 -36.44 -7.73
N LEU A 9 56.48 -36.68 -7.35
CA LEU A 9 55.92 -38.04 -7.33
C LEU A 9 54.42 -38.04 -7.70
N LEU A 10 54.13 -38.63 -8.87
CA LEU A 10 52.83 -39.16 -9.29
C LEU A 10 52.74 -40.60 -8.74
N LEU A 11 51.69 -40.94 -8.01
CA LEU A 11 51.21 -42.32 -7.82
C LEU A 11 49.69 -42.34 -7.96
N ALA A 12 49.18 -43.41 -8.55
CA ALA A 12 47.94 -43.45 -9.30
C ALA A 12 46.92 -44.47 -8.76
N PHE A 13 45.62 -44.14 -8.94
CA PHE A 13 44.38 -44.97 -9.00
C PHE A 13 43.91 -45.78 -7.77
N PRO A 14 42.61 -46.20 -7.64
CA PRO A 14 41.35 -45.75 -8.28
C PRO A 14 40.14 -45.58 -7.31
N GLY A 15 39.07 -44.89 -7.75
CA GLY A 15 37.70 -45.23 -7.34
C GLY A 15 36.88 -44.16 -6.60
N VAL A 16 35.64 -43.97 -7.11
CA VAL A 16 34.48 -43.28 -6.49
C VAL A 16 34.64 -41.76 -6.38
N GLY A 17 33.80 -40.87 -6.90
CA GLY A 17 32.43 -40.93 -7.40
C GLY A 17 31.81 -39.56 -7.11
N ARG A 18 31.12 -38.96 -8.08
CA ARG A 18 30.14 -37.85 -7.93
C ARG A 18 30.38 -36.84 -6.78
N THR A 19 31.23 -35.83 -6.98
CA THR A 19 31.23 -34.60 -6.16
C THR A 19 31.92 -33.44 -6.87
N PHE A 20 31.30 -32.94 -7.95
CA PHE A 20 31.67 -31.63 -8.52
C PHE A 20 30.45 -30.75 -8.86
N TYR A 21 29.27 -31.07 -8.33
CA TYR A 21 28.02 -30.34 -8.60
C TYR A 21 27.41 -29.66 -7.36
N ARG A 22 28.19 -29.42 -6.29
CA ARG A 22 27.66 -28.85 -5.03
C ARG A 22 28.34 -27.60 -4.51
N SER A 23 29.24 -26.97 -5.28
CA SER A 23 29.94 -25.74 -4.85
C SER A 23 29.74 -24.55 -5.79
N VAL A 24 28.80 -24.62 -6.73
CA VAL A 24 28.54 -23.54 -7.71
C VAL A 24 27.19 -22.84 -7.48
N HIS A 25 26.32 -23.38 -6.62
CA HIS A 25 25.01 -22.77 -6.33
C HIS A 25 25.05 -21.56 -5.38
N GLU A 26 26.17 -21.29 -4.70
CA GLU A 26 26.34 -20.11 -3.82
C GLU A 26 26.89 -18.87 -4.53
N ALA A 27 27.27 -18.97 -5.82
CA ALA A 27 27.90 -17.87 -6.56
C ALA A 27 26.99 -17.16 -7.59
N GLY A 28 25.73 -17.58 -7.76
CA GLY A 28 24.80 -16.92 -8.70
C GLY A 28 25.25 -16.97 -10.16
N VAL A 29 26.00 -17.99 -10.57
CA VAL A 29 26.49 -18.12 -11.95
C VAL A 29 25.54 -19.04 -12.73
N GLY A 30 24.79 -18.45 -13.66
CA GLY A 30 24.02 -19.21 -14.65
C GLY A 30 24.89 -19.56 -15.85
N PHE A 31 24.76 -20.77 -16.37
CA PHE A 31 25.41 -21.19 -17.62
C PHE A 31 24.34 -21.39 -18.69
N ASP A 32 24.56 -20.82 -19.88
CA ASP A 32 23.78 -21.16 -21.08
C ASP A 32 24.58 -22.18 -21.88
N CYS A 33 24.05 -23.38 -22.01
CA CYS A 33 24.72 -24.48 -22.68
C CYS A 33 24.04 -24.68 -24.04
N SER A 34 24.73 -24.36 -25.13
CA SER A 34 24.26 -24.69 -26.48
C SER A 34 24.53 -26.16 -26.80
N GLU A 35 23.50 -26.89 -27.27
CA GLU A 35 23.63 -28.30 -27.68
C GLU A 35 24.57 -28.47 -28.89
N GLU A 36 24.79 -27.42 -29.69
CA GLU A 36 25.57 -27.52 -30.93
C GLU A 36 27.09 -27.51 -30.71
N ASN A 37 27.60 -27.03 -29.58
CA ASN A 37 29.07 -26.89 -29.38
C ASN A 37 29.63 -27.42 -28.05
N ASN A 38 28.83 -27.98 -27.14
CA ASN A 38 29.30 -28.52 -25.85
C ASN A 38 30.14 -27.52 -25.02
N THR A 39 29.94 -26.22 -25.24
CA THR A 39 30.56 -25.14 -24.47
C THR A 39 29.47 -24.42 -23.69
N CYS A 40 29.58 -24.43 -22.37
CA CYS A 40 28.74 -23.63 -21.49
C CYS A 40 29.46 -22.29 -21.26
N GLU A 41 28.88 -21.20 -21.76
CA GLU A 41 29.40 -19.86 -21.48
C GLU A 41 28.80 -19.34 -20.16
N GLU A 42 29.64 -18.65 -19.40
CA GLU A 42 29.29 -18.03 -18.14
C GLU A 42 28.39 -16.82 -18.40
N VAL A 43 27.09 -16.93 -18.08
CA VAL A 43 26.16 -15.82 -18.26
C VAL A 43 26.30 -14.89 -17.08
N THR A 44 26.90 -13.71 -17.31
CA THR A 44 26.91 -12.63 -16.33
C THR A 44 25.48 -12.22 -15.98
N VAL A 45 25.16 -12.29 -14.69
CA VAL A 45 23.88 -11.81 -14.12
C VAL A 45 23.61 -10.39 -14.61
N PRO A 46 22.43 -10.09 -15.17
CA PRO A 46 22.13 -8.74 -15.67
C PRO A 46 22.31 -7.67 -14.59
N PRO A 47 22.83 -6.47 -14.92
CA PRO A 47 23.10 -5.41 -13.94
C PRO A 47 21.90 -4.99 -13.07
N TRP A 48 20.66 -5.18 -13.55
CA TRP A 48 19.44 -4.83 -12.82
C TRP A 48 19.09 -5.85 -11.71
N GLU A 49 19.41 -7.14 -11.87
CA GLU A 49 19.25 -8.16 -10.81
C GLU A 49 20.22 -7.89 -9.65
N GLN A 50 21.44 -7.45 -9.95
CA GLN A 50 22.42 -7.01 -8.94
C GLN A 50 21.95 -5.74 -8.20
N SER A 51 21.24 -4.84 -8.89
CA SER A 51 20.66 -3.65 -8.26
C SER A 51 19.46 -3.95 -7.36
N GLY A 52 18.67 -4.98 -7.70
CA GLY A 52 17.51 -5.42 -6.92
C GLY A 52 17.91 -6.06 -5.58
N SER A 53 18.92 -6.93 -5.58
CA SER A 53 19.44 -7.54 -4.36
C SER A 53 20.11 -6.53 -3.43
N ALA A 54 20.88 -5.58 -3.98
CA ALA A 54 21.50 -4.50 -3.22
C ALA A 54 20.44 -3.58 -2.58
N TRP A 55 19.38 -3.25 -3.30
CA TRP A 55 18.26 -2.47 -2.76
C TRP A 55 17.54 -3.21 -1.63
N LEU A 56 17.28 -4.50 -1.80
CA LEU A 56 16.65 -5.32 -0.75
C LEU A 56 17.50 -5.42 0.50
N GLN A 57 18.81 -5.60 0.35
CA GLN A 57 19.73 -5.60 1.48
C GLN A 57 19.74 -4.25 2.20
N GLN A 58 19.79 -3.14 1.47
CA GLN A 58 19.71 -1.81 2.04
C GLN A 58 18.36 -1.57 2.76
N HIS A 59 17.27 -2.08 2.19
CA HIS A 59 15.94 -2.00 2.81
C HIS A 59 15.87 -2.82 4.09
N LEU A 60 16.43 -4.04 4.08
CA LEU A 60 16.51 -4.91 5.25
C LEU A 60 17.32 -4.26 6.38
N GLU A 61 18.48 -3.68 6.05
CA GLU A 61 19.31 -2.93 7.00
C GLU A 61 18.54 -1.72 7.58
N TYR A 62 17.83 -1.00 6.72
CA TYR A 62 16.98 0.12 7.13
C TYR A 62 15.85 -0.35 8.08
N SER A 63 15.08 -1.36 7.70
CA SER A 63 13.98 -1.91 8.50
C SER A 63 14.47 -2.43 9.85
N THR A 64 15.60 -3.12 9.86
CA THR A 64 16.24 -3.63 11.09
C THR A 64 16.64 -2.48 12.00
N ARG A 65 17.22 -1.39 11.45
CA ARG A 65 17.59 -0.21 12.23
C ARG A 65 16.37 0.52 12.80
N VAL A 66 15.33 0.73 11.99
CA VAL A 66 14.07 1.37 12.43
C VAL A 66 13.44 0.55 13.54
N TYR A 67 13.38 -0.77 13.37
CA TYR A 67 12.83 -1.66 14.40
C TYR A 67 13.66 -1.65 15.68
N ALA A 68 14.99 -1.72 15.58
CA ALA A 68 15.87 -1.63 16.75
C ALA A 68 15.67 -0.32 17.52
N GLN A 69 15.48 0.80 16.82
CA GLN A 69 15.14 2.08 17.45
C GLN A 69 13.78 2.02 18.17
N GLN A 70 12.78 1.39 17.55
CA GLN A 70 11.47 1.17 18.20
C GLN A 70 11.59 0.33 19.48
N VAL A 71 12.41 -0.73 19.48
CA VAL A 71 12.67 -1.54 20.68
C VAL A 71 13.27 -0.69 21.80
N VAL A 72 14.23 0.18 21.48
CA VAL A 72 14.83 1.13 22.43
C VAL A 72 13.77 2.11 22.96
N THR A 73 12.98 2.73 22.08
CA THR A 73 11.93 3.67 22.47
C THR A 73 10.88 3.01 23.36
N ARG A 74 10.38 1.82 22.99
CA ARG A 74 9.47 1.02 23.82
C ARG A 74 10.09 0.74 25.19
N THR A 75 11.34 0.30 25.24
CA THR A 75 12.03 -0.03 26.50
C THR A 75 12.18 1.20 27.39
N GLN A 76 12.55 2.33 26.82
CA GLN A 76 12.65 3.61 27.55
C GLN A 76 11.28 4.04 28.06
N GLU A 77 10.23 3.90 27.27
CA GLU A 77 8.87 4.28 27.67
C GLU A 77 8.34 3.36 28.77
N LEU A 78 8.61 2.05 28.69
CA LEU A 78 8.32 1.10 29.76
C LEU A 78 9.08 1.45 31.05
N ARG A 79 10.37 1.77 30.96
CA ARG A 79 11.16 2.23 32.12
C ARG A 79 10.64 3.53 32.72
N ARG A 80 10.29 4.49 31.86
CA ARG A 80 9.76 5.80 32.27
C ARG A 80 8.41 5.67 32.97
N ARG A 81 7.54 4.78 32.48
CA ARG A 81 6.22 4.55 33.06
C ARG A 81 6.25 3.65 34.30
N TYR A 82 7.16 2.68 34.35
CA TYR A 82 7.12 1.59 35.34
C TYR A 82 8.40 1.40 36.15
N GLY A 83 9.32 2.36 36.17
CA GLY A 83 10.48 2.34 37.08
C GLY A 83 11.62 1.37 36.70
N GLY A 84 11.52 0.69 35.57
CA GLY A 84 12.57 -0.19 35.04
C GLY A 84 12.61 -1.61 35.59
N GLU A 85 11.90 -1.87 36.68
CA GLU A 85 11.45 -3.19 37.10
C GLU A 85 9.93 -3.18 37.05
N MET A 86 9.30 -4.06 36.27
CA MET A 86 7.82 -4.18 36.23
C MET A 86 7.20 -4.59 37.57
N GLU A 87 7.98 -4.62 38.67
CA GLU A 87 7.60 -5.05 40.00
C GLU A 87 7.19 -3.89 40.94
N SER A 88 7.46 -2.62 40.63
CA SER A 88 7.18 -1.51 41.55
C SER A 88 5.88 -0.76 41.25
N GLY A 89 4.74 -1.31 41.74
CA GLY A 89 3.58 -0.63 42.36
C GLY A 89 3.00 0.71 41.83
N GLY A 90 3.30 1.14 40.61
CA GLY A 90 2.64 2.27 39.94
C GLY A 90 1.56 1.82 38.96
N GLY A 91 0.29 1.88 39.39
CA GLY A 91 -0.91 1.50 38.61
C GLY A 91 -0.84 1.80 37.10
N LEU A 92 -1.20 0.82 36.27
CA LEU A 92 -1.38 1.02 34.83
C LEU A 92 -2.55 1.96 34.57
N LYS A 93 -2.28 3.27 34.52
CA LYS A 93 -3.15 4.21 33.82
C LYS A 93 -2.74 4.18 32.35
N PHE A 94 -3.41 3.34 31.57
CA PHE A 94 -3.51 3.60 30.13
C PHE A 94 -4.20 4.97 30.01
N GLY A 95 -3.44 6.02 29.71
CA GLY A 95 -4.02 7.29 29.27
C GLY A 95 -4.67 7.10 27.90
N ASP A 96 -4.58 8.10 27.03
CA ASP A 96 -5.06 7.98 25.64
C ASP A 96 -4.28 6.95 24.79
N ALA A 97 -3.15 6.43 25.30
CA ALA A 97 -2.33 5.41 24.64
C ALA A 97 -2.77 3.99 25.04
N GLN A 98 -3.10 3.17 24.04
CA GLN A 98 -3.45 1.76 24.23
C GLN A 98 -2.19 0.92 24.43
N LEU A 99 -2.31 -0.24 25.09
CA LEU A 99 -1.22 -1.22 25.27
C LEU A 99 -0.45 -1.48 23.96
N TRP A 100 -1.19 -1.59 22.87
CA TRP A 100 -0.68 -1.90 21.54
C TRP A 100 0.15 -0.77 20.93
N ASP A 101 0.03 0.47 21.41
CA ASP A 101 0.86 1.59 20.94
C ASP A 101 2.32 1.47 21.37
N LEU A 102 2.61 0.63 22.38
CA LEU A 102 3.98 0.27 22.76
C LEU A 102 4.61 -0.75 21.81
N PHE A 103 3.80 -1.44 21.00
CA PHE A 103 4.23 -2.53 20.11
C PHE A 103 3.81 -2.28 18.65
N PRO A 104 4.16 -1.14 18.03
CA PRO A 104 3.84 -0.91 16.63
C PRO A 104 4.59 -1.91 15.72
N PRO A 105 3.99 -2.30 14.57
CA PRO A 105 4.64 -3.14 13.58
C PRO A 105 5.65 -2.31 12.76
N ALA A 106 6.77 -1.95 13.40
CA ALA A 106 7.73 -1.01 12.85
C ALA A 106 8.70 -1.63 11.82
N PHE A 107 8.67 -2.95 11.62
CA PHE A 107 9.48 -3.59 10.61
C PHE A 107 8.88 -3.35 9.22
N ASN A 108 9.60 -2.67 8.34
CA ASN A 108 9.08 -2.34 7.03
C ASN A 108 9.20 -3.54 6.08
N CYS A 109 8.05 -4.04 5.61
CA CYS A 109 7.97 -5.01 4.53
C CYS A 109 7.64 -4.28 3.22
N PRO A 110 8.56 -4.26 2.23
CA PRO A 110 8.37 -3.51 0.99
C PRO A 110 7.29 -4.07 0.07
N PHE A 111 6.97 -5.36 0.21
CA PHE A 111 5.98 -6.07 -0.62
C PHE A 111 4.90 -6.68 0.27
N ARG A 112 4.35 -5.88 1.17
CA ARG A 112 3.23 -6.29 2.01
C ARG A 112 1.96 -6.35 1.17
N ASP A 113 1.34 -7.51 1.13
CA ASP A 113 0.01 -7.70 0.56
C ASP A 113 -0.92 -8.33 1.59
N ARG A 114 -2.22 -8.05 1.45
CA ARG A 114 -3.25 -8.75 2.22
C ARG A 114 -3.84 -9.86 1.35
N ILE A 115 -3.79 -11.09 1.85
CA ILE A 115 -4.40 -12.26 1.22
C ILE A 115 -5.68 -12.63 2.00
N GLY A 116 -6.78 -12.88 1.29
CA GLY A 116 -8.09 -13.14 1.85
C GLY A 116 -8.95 -11.89 2.01
N GLN A 117 -10.26 -12.09 2.18
CA GLN A 117 -11.24 -11.00 2.28
C GLN A 117 -10.91 -10.01 3.41
N SER A 118 -11.24 -8.74 3.16
CA SER A 118 -11.14 -7.64 4.13
C SER A 118 -12.24 -7.66 5.18
N SER A 119 -13.07 -8.71 5.24
CA SER A 119 -13.87 -8.99 6.43
C SER A 119 -12.91 -9.07 7.60
N MET A 120 -13.30 -8.45 8.73
CA MET A 120 -12.46 -8.28 9.92
C MET A 120 -12.07 -9.60 10.62
N GLN A 121 -12.19 -10.77 9.97
CA GLN A 121 -11.94 -12.08 10.56
C GLN A 121 -11.09 -13.04 9.68
N GLY A 122 -11.04 -12.88 8.35
CA GLY A 122 -10.48 -13.91 7.46
C GLY A 122 -9.08 -13.72 6.89
N GLY A 123 -8.72 -12.48 6.55
CA GLY A 123 -7.48 -12.19 5.82
C GLY A 123 -6.20 -12.27 6.67
N GLY A 124 -5.04 -12.28 5.99
CA GLY A 124 -3.72 -12.21 6.60
C GLY A 124 -2.80 -11.29 5.81
N ASP A 125 -1.99 -10.49 6.50
CA ASP A 125 -0.91 -9.74 5.86
C ASP A 125 0.29 -10.66 5.62
N VAL A 126 0.79 -10.67 4.40
CA VAL A 126 1.90 -11.51 3.96
C VAL A 126 2.99 -10.62 3.38
N CYS A 127 4.22 -10.84 3.82
CA CYS A 127 5.36 -10.14 3.28
C CYS A 127 5.91 -10.89 2.07
N ASN A 128 5.87 -10.25 0.89
CA ASN A 128 6.38 -10.77 -0.37
C ASN A 128 5.86 -12.18 -0.70
N TRP A 129 4.54 -12.36 -0.79
CA TRP A 129 3.94 -13.66 -1.12
C TRP A 129 4.44 -14.23 -2.46
N GLN A 130 4.90 -13.38 -3.39
CA GLN A 130 5.42 -13.81 -4.69
C GLN A 130 6.74 -14.58 -4.56
N ALA A 131 7.52 -14.32 -3.50
CA ALA A 131 8.70 -15.10 -3.18
C ALA A 131 8.36 -16.42 -2.45
N VAL A 132 7.13 -16.56 -1.94
CA VAL A 132 6.61 -17.79 -1.32
C VAL A 132 6.19 -18.81 -2.39
N ALA A 133 5.80 -18.35 -3.58
CA ALA A 133 5.37 -19.22 -4.66
C ALA A 133 6.50 -20.17 -5.12
N PRO A 134 6.25 -21.49 -5.32
CA PRO A 134 7.26 -22.43 -5.79
C PRO A 134 7.84 -21.97 -7.14
N GLN A 135 9.13 -21.65 -7.18
CA GLN A 135 9.83 -21.19 -8.40
C GLN A 135 10.17 -22.34 -9.38
N GLY A 136 9.61 -23.54 -9.18
CA GLY A 136 9.73 -24.67 -10.08
C GLY A 136 10.23 -25.95 -9.41
N GLY A 137 9.36 -26.95 -9.32
CA GLY A 137 9.66 -28.40 -9.26
C GLY A 137 10.60 -28.96 -8.17
N GLY A 138 11.20 -28.14 -7.32
CA GLY A 138 12.07 -28.60 -6.24
C GLY A 138 11.30 -29.30 -5.13
N GLU A 139 11.96 -30.25 -4.46
CA GLU A 139 11.41 -31.09 -3.38
C GLU A 139 10.98 -30.30 -2.12
N ASP A 140 11.29 -29.00 -2.02
CA ASP A 140 10.83 -28.14 -0.93
C ASP A 140 9.44 -27.59 -1.26
N GLN A 141 8.41 -28.41 -1.00
CA GLN A 141 7.01 -28.01 -1.10
C GLN A 141 6.75 -26.80 -0.19
N CYS A 142 6.09 -25.78 -0.73
CA CYS A 142 5.65 -24.63 0.06
C CYS A 142 4.50 -25.07 0.97
N GLU A 143 4.79 -25.26 2.25
CA GLU A 143 3.85 -25.71 3.27
C GLU A 143 3.36 -24.55 4.13
N VAL A 144 2.05 -24.48 4.33
CA VAL A 144 1.37 -23.47 5.14
C VAL A 144 0.43 -24.15 6.11
N PHE A 145 0.52 -23.81 7.39
CA PHE A 145 -0.45 -24.26 8.38
C PHE A 145 -1.33 -23.08 8.80
N SER A 146 -2.65 -23.28 8.77
CA SER A 146 -3.62 -22.31 9.29
C SER A 146 -4.46 -22.95 10.38
N PHE A 147 -4.35 -22.42 11.59
CA PHE A 147 -5.18 -22.82 12.73
C PHE A 147 -6.32 -21.83 12.87
N THR A 148 -7.55 -22.32 12.76
CA THR A 148 -8.77 -21.53 12.85
C THR A 148 -9.70 -22.07 13.94
N TRP A 149 -10.71 -21.27 14.27
CA TRP A 149 -11.76 -21.68 15.19
C TRP A 149 -13.12 -21.19 14.72
N GLY A 150 -14.06 -22.13 14.55
CA GLY A 150 -15.45 -21.86 14.21
C GLY A 150 -15.79 -21.93 12.73
N GLY A 151 -14.81 -22.17 11.84
CA GLY A 151 -15.03 -22.47 10.42
C GLY A 151 -15.95 -21.51 9.65
N THR A 152 -15.98 -20.21 9.93
CA THR A 152 -16.88 -19.28 9.21
C THR A 152 -16.19 -18.40 8.17
N ASP A 153 -14.89 -18.15 8.29
CA ASP A 153 -14.13 -17.33 7.34
C ASP A 153 -12.86 -18.05 6.89
N MET A 154 -12.82 -18.39 5.60
CA MET A 154 -11.74 -19.14 4.95
C MET A 154 -11.06 -18.30 3.85
N GLY A 155 -11.23 -16.97 3.88
CA GLY A 155 -10.77 -16.09 2.81
C GLY A 155 -9.27 -16.25 2.51
N PHE A 156 -8.44 -16.32 3.56
CA PHE A 156 -7.00 -16.52 3.42
C PHE A 156 -6.68 -17.91 2.89
N GLU A 157 -7.29 -18.94 3.46
CA GLU A 157 -7.05 -20.36 3.16
C GLU A 157 -7.44 -20.70 1.72
N ASN A 158 -8.40 -19.99 1.15
CA ASN A 158 -8.81 -20.14 -0.25
C ASN A 158 -7.92 -19.35 -1.21
N GLU A 159 -7.53 -18.12 -0.84
CA GLU A 159 -6.80 -17.23 -1.74
C GLU A 159 -5.30 -17.51 -1.77
N PHE A 160 -4.69 -17.81 -0.61
CA PHE A 160 -3.26 -18.06 -0.49
C PHE A 160 -2.74 -19.14 -1.44
N PRO A 161 -3.25 -20.38 -1.46
CA PRO A 161 -2.80 -21.41 -2.39
C PRO A 161 -3.13 -21.07 -3.85
N ALA A 162 -4.18 -20.30 -4.11
CA ALA A 162 -4.56 -19.89 -5.46
C ALA A 162 -3.54 -18.90 -6.05
N VAL A 163 -3.01 -17.98 -5.24
CA VAL A 163 -1.99 -17.02 -5.69
C VAL A 163 -0.57 -17.57 -5.61
N THR A 164 -0.26 -18.40 -4.61
CA THR A 164 1.10 -18.89 -4.39
C THR A 164 1.38 -20.26 -5.00
N GLY A 165 0.38 -21.13 -5.16
CA GLY A 165 0.61 -22.54 -5.48
C GLY A 165 1.05 -23.40 -4.29
N CYS A 166 1.01 -22.88 -3.06
CA CYS A 166 1.39 -23.61 -1.86
C CYS A 166 0.33 -24.65 -1.45
N HIS A 167 0.77 -25.61 -0.64
CA HIS A 167 -0.12 -26.52 0.07
C HIS A 167 -0.49 -25.89 1.42
N VAL A 168 -1.79 -25.75 1.67
CA VAL A 168 -2.32 -25.22 2.93
C VAL A 168 -3.02 -26.33 3.70
N THR A 169 -2.51 -26.67 4.89
CA THR A 169 -3.24 -27.51 5.84
C THR A 169 -4.00 -26.64 6.83
N VAL A 170 -5.33 -26.75 6.82
CA VAL A 170 -6.21 -26.07 7.75
C VAL A 170 -6.53 -26.99 8.93
N PHE A 171 -6.34 -26.46 10.13
CA PHE A 171 -6.61 -27.13 11.39
C PHE A 171 -7.76 -26.41 12.12
N ASP A 172 -8.90 -27.08 12.27
CA ASP A 172 -10.02 -26.57 13.06
C ASP A 172 -10.65 -27.72 13.87
N PRO A 173 -10.56 -27.73 15.20
CA PRO A 173 -11.15 -28.80 16.00
C PRO A 173 -12.69 -28.75 16.06
N THR A 174 -13.29 -27.61 15.73
CA THR A 174 -14.72 -27.34 15.87
C THR A 174 -15.51 -27.60 14.59
N ALA A 175 -14.88 -27.48 13.42
CA ALA A 175 -15.49 -27.80 12.13
C ALA A 175 -15.36 -29.30 11.79
N GLU A 176 -16.39 -29.86 11.15
CA GLU A 176 -16.34 -31.25 10.66
C GLU A 176 -15.63 -31.39 9.31
N SER A 177 -15.66 -30.32 8.49
CA SER A 177 -15.02 -30.24 7.19
C SER A 177 -14.83 -28.78 6.77
N LEU A 178 -14.12 -28.55 5.66
CA LEU A 178 -14.02 -27.21 5.07
C LEU A 178 -15.42 -26.67 4.74
N PRO A 179 -15.74 -25.44 5.17
CA PRO A 179 -17.01 -24.80 4.84
C PRO A 179 -17.16 -24.62 3.32
N GLY A 180 -18.15 -25.30 2.72
CA GLY A 180 -18.70 -24.93 1.42
C GLY A 180 -17.82 -25.11 0.18
N GLY A 181 -17.06 -26.21 0.05
CA GLY A 181 -16.42 -26.57 -1.23
C GLY A 181 -15.45 -25.51 -1.79
N ALA A 182 -14.89 -24.68 -0.92
CA ALA A 182 -14.34 -23.37 -1.26
C ALA A 182 -13.10 -23.36 -2.18
N PHE A 183 -12.54 -24.53 -2.51
CA PHE A 183 -11.49 -24.69 -3.51
C PHE A 183 -12.00 -25.07 -4.91
N GLN A 184 -13.20 -25.62 -5.04
CA GLN A 184 -13.73 -26.12 -6.33
C GLN A 184 -14.32 -25.03 -7.22
N GLU A 185 -14.65 -23.85 -6.69
CA GLU A 185 -15.38 -22.81 -7.45
C GLU A 185 -14.53 -21.59 -7.83
N ASN A 186 -13.22 -21.55 -7.55
CA ASN A 186 -12.39 -20.42 -7.97
C ASN A 186 -11.79 -20.69 -9.37
N PRO A 187 -12.31 -20.12 -10.48
CA PRO A 187 -11.78 -20.32 -11.83
C PRO A 187 -10.33 -19.84 -12.00
N CYS A 188 -9.82 -19.05 -11.04
CA CYS A 188 -8.41 -18.63 -10.98
C CYS A 188 -7.52 -19.56 -10.14
N GLY A 189 -8.08 -20.47 -9.33
CA GLY A 189 -7.29 -21.38 -8.47
C GLY A 189 -6.45 -22.41 -9.24
N ALA A 190 -6.74 -22.61 -10.52
CA ALA A 190 -6.02 -23.54 -11.38
C ALA A 190 -4.67 -23.01 -11.90
N PHE A 191 -4.32 -21.73 -11.71
CA PHE A 191 -3.13 -21.14 -12.34
C PHE A 191 -1.79 -21.56 -11.71
N HIS A 192 -1.77 -21.90 -10.42
CA HIS A 192 -0.52 -22.18 -9.69
C HIS A 192 -0.46 -23.56 -9.01
N GLY A 193 -1.51 -24.39 -9.12
CA GLY A 193 -1.48 -25.78 -8.67
C GLY A 193 -1.43 -25.99 -7.15
N GLY A 194 -1.83 -24.98 -6.35
CA GLY A 194 -1.92 -25.11 -4.90
C GLY A 194 -3.05 -26.05 -4.47
N SER A 195 -3.00 -26.49 -3.21
CA SER A 195 -3.98 -27.41 -2.62
C SER A 195 -4.31 -27.02 -1.18
N VAL A 196 -5.48 -27.47 -0.71
CA VAL A 196 -5.95 -27.25 0.66
C VAL A 196 -6.40 -28.57 1.26
N ASP A 197 -5.79 -28.93 2.39
CA ASP A 197 -6.18 -30.06 3.22
C ASP A 197 -6.83 -29.57 4.52
N PHE A 198 -7.65 -30.42 5.13
CA PHE A 198 -8.33 -30.10 6.38
C PHE A 198 -8.15 -31.21 7.41
N VAL A 199 -7.81 -30.81 8.62
CA VAL A 199 -7.58 -31.70 9.75
C VAL A 199 -8.36 -31.20 10.96
N ARG A 200 -9.25 -32.04 11.48
CA ARG A 200 -10.02 -31.73 12.68
C ARG A 200 -9.18 -31.92 13.94
N LEU A 201 -8.33 -30.94 14.23
CA LEU A 201 -7.34 -30.99 15.31
C LEU A 201 -7.02 -29.58 15.79
N GLY A 202 -6.77 -29.42 17.09
CA GLY A 202 -6.36 -28.15 17.69
C GLY A 202 -4.86 -28.06 17.95
N LEU A 203 -4.36 -26.84 18.13
CA LEU A 203 -2.99 -26.59 18.58
C LEU A 203 -2.94 -26.48 20.10
N GLY A 204 -1.91 -27.05 20.73
CA GLY A 204 -1.67 -26.94 22.16
C GLY A 204 -0.18 -26.87 22.50
N ASP A 205 0.11 -26.66 23.77
CA ASP A 205 1.45 -26.74 24.37
C ASP A 205 1.89 -28.18 24.69
N GLU A 206 0.98 -29.14 24.56
CA GLU A 206 1.24 -30.56 24.68
C GLU A 206 0.36 -31.39 23.74
N ASN A 207 0.76 -32.64 23.49
CA ASN A 207 -0.05 -33.58 22.75
C ASN A 207 -1.08 -34.22 23.69
N GLY A 208 -2.37 -34.13 23.35
CA GLY A 208 -3.38 -34.70 24.23
C GLY A 208 -4.80 -34.47 23.76
N VAL A 209 -5.67 -34.23 24.73
CA VAL A 209 -7.07 -33.85 24.53
C VAL A 209 -7.21 -32.40 25.00
N GLY A 210 -7.90 -31.58 24.21
CA GLY A 210 -8.10 -30.17 24.54
C GLY A 210 -8.88 -29.98 25.85
N ALA A 211 -8.89 -28.74 26.36
CA ALA A 211 -9.41 -28.41 27.70
C ALA A 211 -10.85 -28.90 27.98
N ASN A 212 -11.68 -29.09 26.95
CA ASN A 212 -13.07 -29.54 27.07
C ASN A 212 -13.25 -31.06 26.87
N GLY A 213 -12.17 -31.82 26.63
CA GLY A 213 -12.26 -33.26 26.40
C GLY A 213 -12.79 -33.67 25.02
N THR A 214 -13.15 -32.72 24.15
CA THR A 214 -13.95 -32.97 22.95
C THR A 214 -13.16 -33.13 21.66
N PHE A 215 -11.89 -32.69 21.64
CA PHE A 215 -11.03 -32.76 20.45
C PHE A 215 -9.58 -33.00 20.85
N HIS A 216 -8.79 -33.54 19.93
CA HIS A 216 -7.36 -33.73 20.14
C HIS A 216 -6.59 -32.45 19.86
N VAL A 217 -5.54 -32.24 20.65
CA VAL A 217 -4.55 -31.19 20.42
C VAL A 217 -3.17 -31.80 20.20
N ARG A 218 -2.34 -31.09 19.42
CA ARG A 218 -0.94 -31.40 19.21
C ARG A 218 -0.09 -30.15 19.28
N THR A 219 1.20 -30.33 19.58
CA THR A 219 2.20 -29.28 19.42
C THR A 219 2.51 -29.06 17.94
N LEU A 220 3.00 -27.87 17.59
CA LEU A 220 3.39 -27.59 16.21
C LEU A 220 4.50 -28.53 15.76
N SER A 221 5.49 -28.78 16.63
CA SER A 221 6.60 -29.68 16.32
C SER A 221 6.11 -31.09 15.97
N ASN A 222 5.16 -31.63 16.75
CA ASN A 222 4.60 -32.94 16.48
C ASN A 222 3.83 -32.99 15.14
N LEU A 223 3.08 -31.94 14.81
CA LEU A 223 2.36 -31.87 13.53
C LEU A 223 3.31 -31.78 12.34
N MET A 224 4.34 -30.94 12.45
CA MET A 224 5.38 -30.84 11.42
C MET A 224 6.07 -32.18 11.20
N ASP A 225 6.44 -32.89 12.26
CA ASP A 225 7.09 -34.20 12.16
C ASP A 225 6.15 -35.28 11.58
N ALA A 226 4.88 -35.28 12.00
CA ALA A 226 3.88 -36.25 11.53
C ALA A 226 3.53 -36.07 10.04
N LEU A 227 3.57 -34.84 9.54
CA LEU A 227 3.29 -34.50 8.15
C LEU A 227 4.57 -34.45 7.28
N GLY A 228 5.75 -34.67 7.86
CA GLY A 228 7.03 -34.59 7.15
C GLY A 228 7.41 -33.15 6.72
N VAL A 229 6.79 -32.14 7.32
CA VAL A 229 7.01 -30.73 7.01
C VAL A 229 8.25 -30.22 7.73
N ARG A 230 9.30 -29.90 6.97
CA ARG A 230 10.57 -29.41 7.52
C ARG A 230 10.54 -27.92 7.86
N ARG A 231 9.75 -27.14 7.13
CA ARG A 231 9.68 -25.68 7.24
C ARG A 231 8.30 -25.21 6.78
N LEU A 232 7.79 -24.19 7.45
CA LEU A 232 6.55 -23.52 7.08
C LEU A 232 6.87 -22.18 6.44
N ALA A 233 6.38 -21.98 5.22
CA ALA A 233 6.46 -20.69 4.56
C ALA A 233 5.57 -19.65 5.27
N PHE A 234 4.44 -20.10 5.81
CA PHE A 234 3.51 -19.28 6.57
C PHE A 234 2.80 -20.09 7.65
N LEU A 235 2.63 -19.51 8.84
CA LEU A 235 1.86 -20.05 9.94
C LEU A 235 0.81 -19.02 10.38
N LYS A 236 -0.48 -19.36 10.30
CA LYS A 236 -1.58 -18.54 10.83
C LYS A 236 -2.13 -19.17 12.12
N LEU A 237 -2.21 -18.39 13.19
CA LEU A 237 -2.66 -18.81 14.52
C LEU A 237 -3.88 -18.01 14.97
N ASP A 238 -5.05 -18.65 14.98
CA ASP A 238 -6.25 -18.21 15.70
C ASP A 238 -6.78 -19.40 16.52
N VAL A 239 -6.35 -19.50 17.78
CA VAL A 239 -6.60 -20.67 18.64
C VAL A 239 -7.25 -20.28 19.98
N LYS A 240 -7.97 -19.15 19.97
CA LYS A 240 -8.83 -18.66 21.06
C LYS A 240 -8.18 -18.69 22.45
N GLY A 241 -6.98 -18.14 22.59
CA GLY A 241 -6.28 -17.96 23.87
C GLY A 241 -5.14 -18.93 24.11
N ALA A 242 -5.01 -19.99 23.30
CA ALA A 242 -3.89 -20.92 23.40
C ALA A 242 -2.59 -20.37 22.76
N GLU A 243 -2.64 -19.20 22.11
CA GLU A 243 -1.50 -18.63 21.36
C GLU A 243 -0.27 -18.46 22.25
N TRP A 244 -0.47 -17.96 23.48
CA TRP A 244 0.61 -17.63 24.42
C TRP A 244 1.47 -18.84 24.77
N LYS A 245 0.83 -19.96 25.08
CA LYS A 245 1.52 -21.20 25.46
C LYS A 245 2.05 -21.94 24.24
N ALA A 246 1.30 -21.94 23.14
CA ALA A 246 1.72 -22.55 21.89
C ALA A 246 3.02 -21.91 21.36
N VAL A 247 3.14 -20.57 21.37
CA VAL A 247 4.38 -19.90 20.92
C VAL A 247 5.57 -20.25 21.81
N GLU A 248 5.39 -20.36 23.13
CA GLU A 248 6.46 -20.75 24.05
C GLU A 248 6.89 -22.21 23.86
N GLU A 249 5.93 -23.11 23.60
CA GLU A 249 6.22 -24.48 23.20
C GLU A 249 7.01 -24.51 21.88
N MET A 250 6.56 -23.78 20.86
CA MET A 250 7.25 -23.73 19.56
C MET A 250 8.69 -23.24 19.68
N ARG A 251 8.93 -22.28 20.56
CA ARG A 251 10.30 -21.82 20.90
C ARG A 251 11.10 -22.94 21.53
N THR A 252 10.54 -23.62 22.52
CA THR A 252 11.20 -24.68 23.28
C THR A 252 11.50 -25.92 22.42
N SER A 253 10.58 -26.32 21.54
CA SER A 253 10.76 -27.46 20.63
C SER A 253 11.55 -27.13 19.37
N GLY A 254 11.90 -25.86 19.15
CA GLY A 254 12.59 -25.38 17.96
C GLY A 254 11.70 -25.29 16.72
N ALA A 255 10.40 -25.59 16.83
CA ALA A 255 9.47 -25.46 15.71
C ALA A 255 9.38 -24.02 15.19
N LEU A 256 9.46 -23.03 16.09
CA LEU A 256 9.37 -21.61 15.73
C LEU A 256 10.49 -21.19 14.77
N SER A 257 11.70 -21.74 14.92
CA SER A 257 12.85 -21.47 14.02
C SER A 257 12.61 -21.94 12.57
N ARG A 258 11.64 -22.84 12.37
CA ARG A 258 11.26 -23.42 11.08
C ARG A 258 10.04 -22.72 10.46
N VAL A 259 9.62 -21.58 11.00
CA VAL A 259 8.52 -20.74 10.49
C VAL A 259 9.09 -19.46 9.90
N ASP A 260 8.82 -19.18 8.63
CA ASP A 260 9.32 -17.97 7.97
C ASP A 260 8.46 -16.73 8.19
N GLN A 261 7.14 -16.92 8.18
CA GLN A 261 6.16 -15.86 8.44
C GLN A 261 5.11 -16.37 9.40
N LEU A 262 4.73 -15.53 10.35
CA LEU A 262 3.77 -15.86 11.41
C LEU A 262 2.69 -14.78 11.46
N SER A 263 1.43 -15.17 11.34
CA SER A 263 0.29 -14.33 11.66
C SER A 263 -0.39 -14.88 12.91
N VAL A 264 -0.49 -14.09 13.97
CA VAL A 264 -1.07 -14.53 15.26
C VAL A 264 -2.16 -13.58 15.73
N VAL A 265 -3.32 -14.13 16.05
CA VAL A 265 -4.46 -13.42 16.65
C VAL A 265 -4.37 -13.53 18.17
N LEU A 266 -3.97 -12.44 18.81
CA LEU A 266 -3.81 -12.38 20.26
C LEU A 266 -5.17 -12.23 20.94
N HIS A 267 -5.66 -13.34 21.45
CA HIS A 267 -6.78 -13.37 22.38
C HIS A 267 -6.26 -13.05 23.77
N CYS A 268 -6.47 -11.81 24.20
CA CYS A 268 -6.21 -11.45 25.60
C CYS A 268 -7.21 -12.22 26.49
N PRO A 269 -6.74 -12.82 27.61
CA PRO A 269 -7.64 -13.44 28.57
C PRO A 269 -8.75 -12.46 28.96
N PRO A 270 -10.00 -12.93 29.19
CA PRO A 270 -11.08 -12.07 29.66
C PRO A 270 -10.66 -11.46 30.99
N ILE A 271 -10.24 -10.20 30.92
CA ILE A 271 -10.08 -9.37 32.10
C ILE A 271 -11.51 -9.12 32.56
N SER A 272 -11.86 -9.51 33.78
CA SER A 272 -13.18 -9.15 34.30
C SER A 272 -13.40 -7.64 34.13
N HIS A 273 -14.62 -7.17 33.87
CA HIS A 273 -14.96 -5.76 33.53
C HIS A 273 -14.47 -4.70 34.53
N GLN A 274 -13.79 -5.10 35.59
CA GLN A 274 -12.98 -4.28 36.45
C GLN A 274 -11.54 -4.78 36.35
N MET A 275 -10.63 -3.99 35.76
CA MET A 275 -9.23 -4.03 36.19
C MET A 275 -9.22 -3.56 37.65
N SER A 276 -9.65 -4.43 38.56
CA SER A 276 -9.80 -4.07 39.97
C SER A 276 -8.43 -3.98 40.63
N THR A 277 -7.39 -4.55 40.00
CA THR A 277 -6.03 -4.51 40.52
C THR A 277 -5.01 -4.20 39.41
N GLU A 278 -4.04 -3.38 39.79
CA GLU A 278 -2.84 -3.07 39.01
C GLU A 278 -2.05 -4.33 38.58
N SER A 279 -2.06 -5.38 39.41
CA SER A 279 -1.35 -6.65 39.19
C SER A 279 -1.76 -7.35 37.89
N GLU A 280 -3.06 -7.40 37.56
CA GLU A 280 -3.57 -8.06 36.35
C GLU A 280 -3.05 -7.38 35.08
N SER A 281 -2.95 -6.05 35.14
CA SER A 281 -2.57 -5.21 34.03
C SER A 281 -1.05 -5.31 33.75
N ILE A 282 -0.23 -5.37 34.82
CA ILE A 282 1.20 -5.67 34.74
C ILE A 282 1.45 -7.08 34.19
N SER A 283 0.63 -8.06 34.60
CA SER A 283 0.74 -9.45 34.12
C SER A 283 0.48 -9.57 32.61
N LEU A 284 -0.54 -8.86 32.09
CA LEU A 284 -0.79 -8.80 30.66
C LEU A 284 0.36 -8.13 29.90
N LEU A 285 0.81 -6.97 30.36
CA LEU A 285 1.93 -6.25 29.75
C LEU A 285 3.20 -7.12 29.72
N SER A 286 3.48 -7.82 30.81
CA SER A 286 4.60 -8.76 30.92
C SER A 286 4.48 -9.91 29.93
N SER A 287 3.26 -10.40 29.70
CA SER A 287 3.00 -11.49 28.75
C SER A 287 3.14 -11.04 27.30
N VAL A 288 2.68 -9.84 26.95
CA VAL A 288 2.91 -9.24 25.64
C VAL A 288 4.40 -8.98 25.42
N LEU A 289 5.10 -8.41 26.40
CA LEU A 289 6.53 -8.15 26.29
C LEU A 289 7.31 -9.45 26.07
N ARG A 290 7.02 -10.50 26.85
CA ARG A 290 7.65 -11.83 26.69
C ARG A 290 7.38 -12.42 25.31
N LEU A 291 6.15 -12.35 24.81
CA LEU A 291 5.82 -12.83 23.47
C LEU A 291 6.67 -12.14 22.40
N PHE A 292 6.71 -10.81 22.42
CA PHE A 292 7.50 -10.04 21.45
C PHE A 292 9.00 -10.35 21.57
N GLN A 293 9.54 -10.40 22.78
CA GLN A 293 10.93 -10.78 23.01
C GLN A 293 11.26 -12.19 22.50
N THR A 294 10.36 -13.16 22.72
CA THR A 294 10.48 -14.51 22.18
C THR A 294 10.55 -14.48 20.66
N LEU A 295 9.59 -13.84 19.98
CA LEU A 295 9.56 -13.76 18.52
C LEU A 295 10.77 -13.03 17.95
N GLU A 296 11.15 -11.90 18.57
CA GLU A 296 12.34 -11.11 18.20
C GLU A 296 13.63 -11.92 18.35
N SER A 297 13.77 -12.71 19.42
CA SER A 297 14.93 -13.58 19.64
C SER A 297 15.04 -14.71 18.62
N GLU A 298 13.90 -15.13 18.07
CA GLU A 298 13.80 -16.08 16.97
C GLU A 298 13.89 -15.39 15.61
N GLY A 299 14.17 -14.08 15.55
CA GLY A 299 14.34 -13.32 14.32
C GLY A 299 13.04 -13.01 13.56
N LEU A 300 11.88 -13.13 14.21
CA LEU A 300 10.56 -12.78 13.67
C LEU A 300 10.17 -11.35 14.09
N PHE A 301 9.94 -10.47 13.12
CA PHE A 301 9.69 -9.05 13.34
C PHE A 301 8.32 -8.62 12.84
N PRO A 302 7.55 -7.84 13.63
CA PRO A 302 6.19 -7.44 13.29
C PRO A 302 6.21 -6.36 12.19
N PHE A 303 5.54 -6.65 11.07
CA PHE A 303 5.42 -5.75 9.91
C PHE A 303 3.97 -5.33 9.61
N ALA A 304 2.99 -5.98 10.25
CA ALA A 304 1.59 -5.64 10.14
C ALA A 304 0.84 -5.83 11.46
N ARG A 305 -0.24 -5.05 11.66
CA ARG A 305 -1.22 -5.29 12.71
C ARG A 305 -2.63 -4.94 12.24
N GLU A 306 -3.63 -5.63 12.77
CA GLU A 306 -5.05 -5.37 12.54
C GLU A 306 -5.83 -5.56 13.84
N PHE A 307 -6.74 -4.64 14.16
CA PHE A 307 -7.68 -4.82 15.27
C PHE A 307 -8.88 -5.65 14.78
N ARG A 308 -9.18 -6.75 15.48
CA ARG A 308 -10.36 -7.58 15.22
C ARG A 308 -11.43 -7.30 16.30
N ASP A 309 -12.68 -7.17 15.84
CA ASP A 309 -13.91 -6.95 16.62
C ASP A 309 -13.87 -5.93 17.79
N THR A 310 -14.56 -4.80 17.63
CA THR A 310 -14.77 -3.79 18.68
C THR A 310 -16.08 -3.96 19.46
N VAL A 311 -16.83 -5.04 19.22
CA VAL A 311 -18.27 -5.08 19.53
C VAL A 311 -18.57 -5.41 21.00
N SER A 312 -17.62 -5.86 21.82
CA SER A 312 -17.80 -5.85 23.29
C SER A 312 -16.49 -5.80 24.09
N PRO A 313 -16.39 -4.92 25.11
CA PRO A 313 -15.22 -4.78 26.00
C PRO A 313 -14.90 -6.08 26.78
N PRO A 314 -13.65 -6.29 27.25
CA PRO A 314 -12.75 -5.25 27.77
C PRO A 314 -11.39 -5.07 27.11
N LEU A 315 -10.98 -5.90 26.14
CA LEU A 315 -9.74 -5.70 25.37
C LEU A 315 -9.94 -6.05 23.89
N PRO A 316 -9.41 -5.25 22.96
CA PRO A 316 -9.51 -5.54 21.54
C PRO A 316 -8.67 -6.78 21.21
N ILE A 317 -9.23 -7.69 20.42
CA ILE A 317 -8.50 -8.78 19.80
C ILE A 317 -7.60 -8.14 18.73
N ILE A 318 -6.33 -8.53 18.66
CA ILE A 318 -5.39 -7.95 17.70
C ILE A 318 -4.66 -9.05 16.95
N GLN A 319 -4.57 -8.91 15.63
CA GLN A 319 -3.74 -9.77 14.80
C GLN A 319 -2.43 -9.06 14.51
N TYR A 320 -1.31 -9.73 14.72
CA TYR A 320 0.01 -9.30 14.27
C TYR A 320 0.54 -10.23 13.19
N SER A 321 1.24 -9.66 12.21
CA SER A 321 1.98 -10.43 11.21
C SER A 321 3.47 -10.15 11.35
N PHE A 322 4.26 -11.22 11.40
CA PHE A 322 5.69 -11.23 11.61
C PHE A 322 6.40 -11.88 10.43
N VAL A 323 7.56 -11.35 10.07
CA VAL A 323 8.44 -11.89 9.01
C VAL A 323 9.82 -12.13 9.57
N ARG A 324 10.47 -13.20 9.13
CA ARG A 324 11.81 -13.57 9.56
C ARG A 324 12.88 -12.80 8.77
N THR A 325 13.84 -12.14 9.44
CA THR A 325 14.85 -11.28 8.76
C THR A 325 15.81 -11.99 7.80
N PRO A 326 16.29 -13.22 8.03
CA PRO A 326 17.10 -13.94 7.03
C PRO A 326 16.24 -14.72 6.04
N SER A 327 14.93 -14.45 5.96
CA SER A 327 14.06 -15.17 5.04
C SER A 327 14.39 -14.82 3.60
N MET A 328 14.42 -15.84 2.73
CA MET A 328 14.49 -15.68 1.27
C MET A 328 13.43 -14.71 0.71
N TYR A 329 12.31 -14.53 1.43
CA TYR A 329 11.24 -13.61 1.03
C TYR A 329 11.63 -12.14 1.12
N LEU A 330 12.70 -11.80 1.86
CA LEU A 330 13.24 -10.44 1.88
C LEU A 330 14.38 -10.25 0.86
N SER A 331 14.89 -11.32 0.26
CA SER A 331 16.03 -11.27 -0.69
C SER A 331 15.63 -11.44 -2.16
N HIS A 332 14.37 -11.79 -2.46
CA HIS A 332 13.88 -11.91 -3.84
C HIS A 332 13.02 -10.72 -4.25
N VAL A 333 13.44 -10.01 -5.30
CA VAL A 333 12.59 -9.01 -5.96
C VAL A 333 11.52 -9.77 -6.75
N PRO A 334 10.24 -9.42 -6.60
CA PRO A 334 9.17 -10.14 -7.27
C PRO A 334 9.31 -10.16 -8.80
N TYR A 335 9.02 -11.31 -9.41
CA TYR A 335 9.23 -11.59 -10.84
C TYR A 335 8.47 -10.62 -11.78
N ARG A 336 7.38 -9.98 -11.32
CA ARG A 336 6.67 -8.95 -12.10
C ARG A 336 7.51 -7.69 -12.35
N TYR A 337 8.57 -7.46 -11.60
CA TYR A 337 9.52 -6.36 -11.85
C TYR A 337 10.66 -6.75 -12.79
N ALA A 338 10.81 -8.04 -13.10
CA ALA A 338 11.78 -8.59 -14.05
C ALA A 338 11.10 -8.89 -15.39
N HIS A 339 10.76 -7.87 -16.17
CA HIS A 339 10.14 -8.08 -17.48
C HIS A 339 11.10 -8.77 -18.47
N LYS A 340 10.88 -10.06 -18.75
CA LYS A 340 11.22 -10.65 -20.05
C LYS A 340 10.25 -10.12 -21.11
N ARG A 341 10.78 -9.45 -22.13
CA ARG A 341 10.06 -9.21 -23.39
C ARG A 341 9.68 -10.56 -24.00
N CYS A 342 8.43 -10.97 -23.90
CA CYS A 342 7.87 -11.96 -24.81
C CYS A 342 7.74 -11.31 -26.19
N THR A 343 8.83 -11.31 -26.96
CA THR A 343 8.73 -11.14 -28.40
C THR A 343 8.22 -12.46 -28.97
N GLY A 344 6.93 -12.51 -29.28
CA GLY A 344 6.28 -13.70 -29.81
C GLY A 344 6.87 -14.09 -31.16
N ARG A 345 7.66 -15.16 -31.17
CA ARG A 345 7.75 -16.15 -32.27
C ARG A 345 8.08 -17.51 -31.68
N SER A 346 7.08 -18.21 -31.14
CA SER A 346 7.17 -19.67 -31.07
C SER A 346 6.74 -20.24 -32.42
N TRP A 347 7.71 -20.84 -33.10
CA TRP A 347 7.45 -21.74 -34.21
C TRP A 347 6.88 -23.03 -33.65
N VAL A 348 5.65 -23.38 -34.06
CA VAL A 348 5.10 -24.71 -33.81
C VAL A 348 5.57 -25.59 -34.96
N GLY A 349 6.44 -26.55 -34.66
CA GLY A 349 6.75 -27.65 -35.56
C GLY A 349 5.54 -28.57 -35.68
N GLU A 350 5.07 -28.78 -36.91
CA GLU A 350 4.09 -29.80 -37.24
C GLU A 350 4.73 -31.19 -37.13
N GLY A 351 4.29 -31.97 -36.14
CA GLY A 351 4.45 -33.42 -36.07
C GLY A 351 3.08 -34.07 -36.20
N GLY A 352 2.92 -34.91 -37.23
CA GLY A 352 1.64 -35.47 -37.67
C GLY A 352 0.94 -36.43 -36.69
N GLY A 353 -0.34 -36.67 -36.97
CA GLY A 353 -1.17 -37.65 -36.27
C GLY A 353 -2.58 -37.69 -36.85
N GLU A 354 -2.81 -38.69 -37.68
CA GLU A 354 -3.97 -38.90 -38.55
C GLU A 354 -5.21 -39.46 -37.81
N GLN A 355 -6.40 -39.02 -38.26
CA GLN A 355 -7.73 -39.67 -38.17
C GLN A 355 -8.44 -39.89 -36.81
N ARG A 356 -9.54 -39.14 -36.60
CA ARG A 356 -10.92 -39.68 -36.55
C ARG A 356 -11.96 -38.55 -36.60
N GLY A 357 -12.89 -38.66 -37.54
CA GLY A 357 -13.79 -37.58 -37.94
C GLY A 357 -15.09 -37.43 -37.15
N GLY A 358 -15.72 -36.26 -37.39
CA GLY A 358 -17.15 -36.21 -37.64
C GLY A 358 -18.04 -35.52 -36.60
N ARG A 359 -17.91 -34.19 -36.40
CA ARG A 359 -19.06 -33.31 -36.06
C ARG A 359 -18.80 -31.79 -36.01
N ILE A 360 -18.11 -31.16 -36.97
CA ILE A 360 -18.03 -29.68 -37.02
C ILE A 360 -18.08 -29.16 -38.46
N GLU A 361 -19.29 -29.14 -39.06
CA GLU A 361 -19.52 -28.49 -40.38
C GLU A 361 -20.69 -27.48 -40.34
N ARG A 362 -21.08 -26.99 -39.16
CA ARG A 362 -22.05 -25.88 -39.04
C ARG A 362 -21.53 -24.63 -38.32
N LEU A 363 -20.28 -24.63 -37.84
CA LEU A 363 -19.66 -23.47 -37.19
C LEU A 363 -18.60 -22.75 -38.04
N ARG A 364 -18.25 -23.27 -39.23
CA ARG A 364 -17.27 -22.61 -40.12
C ARG A 364 -17.85 -21.51 -41.01
N VAL A 365 -19.15 -21.56 -41.32
CA VAL A 365 -19.79 -20.55 -42.19
C VAL A 365 -20.16 -19.26 -41.44
N LEU A 366 -20.36 -19.31 -40.12
CA LEU A 366 -20.67 -18.14 -39.30
C LEU A 366 -19.43 -17.32 -38.90
N ARG A 367 -18.23 -17.92 -38.89
CA ARG A 367 -16.98 -17.22 -38.54
C ARG A 367 -16.42 -16.37 -39.68
N ALA A 368 -16.57 -16.84 -40.92
CA ALA A 368 -16.08 -16.11 -42.11
C ALA A 368 -16.92 -14.87 -42.49
N SER A 369 -18.16 -14.76 -41.98
CA SER A 369 -19.03 -13.60 -42.26
C SER A 369 -18.93 -12.49 -41.21
N LEU A 370 -18.49 -12.80 -39.99
CA LEU A 370 -18.33 -11.84 -38.89
C LEU A 370 -16.96 -11.13 -38.93
N GLU A 371 -15.91 -11.80 -39.41
CA GLU A 371 -14.57 -11.20 -39.52
C GLU A 371 -14.48 -10.17 -40.66
N ARG A 372 -15.37 -10.23 -41.66
CA ARG A 372 -15.36 -9.28 -42.80
C ARG A 372 -16.11 -7.96 -42.53
N VAL A 373 -17.07 -7.94 -41.59
CA VAL A 373 -17.85 -6.73 -41.25
C VAL A 373 -17.17 -5.84 -40.20
N VAL A 374 -16.25 -6.39 -39.39
CA VAL A 374 -15.56 -5.62 -38.33
C VAL A 374 -14.24 -5.00 -38.80
N LEU A 375 -13.61 -5.58 -39.84
CA LEU A 375 -12.31 -5.10 -40.34
C LEU A 375 -12.40 -3.98 -41.40
N GLU A 376 -13.52 -3.81 -42.10
CA GLU A 376 -13.66 -2.77 -43.13
C GLU A 376 -14.04 -1.39 -42.56
N SER A 377 -14.60 -1.29 -41.35
CA SER A 377 -15.00 0.01 -40.77
C SER A 377 -13.91 0.74 -39.97
N CYS A 378 -12.79 0.09 -39.64
CA CYS A 378 -11.71 0.69 -38.84
C CYS A 378 -10.45 1.06 -39.64
N VAL A 379 -10.29 0.56 -40.86
CA VAL A 379 -9.08 0.82 -41.67
C VAL A 379 -9.23 2.07 -42.56
N GLN A 380 -10.46 2.48 -42.88
CA GLN A 380 -10.69 3.55 -43.86
C GLN A 380 -10.60 4.98 -43.31
N LYS A 381 -10.51 5.17 -41.98
CA LYS A 381 -10.30 6.50 -41.35
C LYS A 381 -8.85 6.81 -40.96
N SER A 382 -7.97 5.81 -40.96
CA SER A 382 -6.55 5.99 -40.57
C SER A 382 -5.64 6.31 -41.76
N VAL A 383 -6.09 6.07 -42.99
CA VAL A 383 -5.30 6.30 -44.20
C VAL A 383 -5.40 7.75 -44.72
N GLU A 384 -6.42 8.53 -44.31
CA GLU A 384 -6.54 9.95 -44.71
C GLU A 384 -5.77 10.95 -43.83
N MET A 385 -5.13 10.51 -42.73
CA MET A 385 -4.32 11.39 -41.86
C MET A 385 -2.80 11.21 -41.98
N GLN A 386 -2.29 10.36 -42.87
CA GLN A 386 -0.84 10.17 -43.08
C GLN A 386 -0.28 11.01 -44.25
N GLY A 387 -0.81 12.23 -44.41
CA GLY A 387 -0.45 13.15 -45.49
C GLY A 387 0.05 14.53 -45.04
N SER A 388 0.72 14.66 -43.88
CA SER A 388 1.53 15.86 -43.61
C SER A 388 2.55 15.62 -42.48
N ASN A 389 3.82 15.88 -42.75
CA ASN A 389 4.95 15.89 -41.80
C ASN A 389 4.85 17.01 -40.74
N SER A 390 3.75 17.09 -39.98
CA SER A 390 3.53 18.09 -38.92
C SER A 390 3.33 17.50 -37.52
N SER A 391 3.16 16.18 -37.39
CA SER A 391 2.87 15.54 -36.09
C SER A 391 4.07 15.53 -35.12
N SER A 392 5.30 15.72 -35.61
CA SER A 392 6.51 15.77 -34.77
C SER A 392 6.75 17.13 -34.10
N SER A 393 6.11 18.21 -34.57
CA SER A 393 6.21 19.53 -33.92
C SER A 393 5.18 19.71 -32.80
N LEU A 394 4.01 19.07 -32.91
CA LEU A 394 2.96 19.08 -31.88
C LEU A 394 3.34 18.24 -30.66
N LEU A 395 4.01 17.10 -30.82
CA LEU A 395 4.49 16.29 -29.69
C LEU A 395 5.65 16.95 -28.91
N ARG A 396 6.44 17.83 -29.55
CA ARG A 396 7.48 18.59 -28.84
C ARG A 396 6.93 19.76 -28.01
N SER A 397 5.73 20.26 -28.28
CA SER A 397 5.17 21.37 -27.49
C SER A 397 4.63 20.95 -26.12
N PHE A 398 4.30 19.67 -25.92
CA PHE A 398 3.76 19.16 -24.64
C PHE A 398 4.84 18.78 -23.60
N ALA A 399 6.09 18.59 -24.03
CA ALA A 399 7.19 18.25 -23.13
C ALA A 399 7.76 19.45 -22.33
N GLY A 400 7.21 20.67 -22.51
CA GLY A 400 7.77 21.92 -21.97
C GLY A 400 6.97 22.61 -20.86
N GLY A 401 5.81 22.08 -20.47
CA GLY A 401 4.97 22.69 -19.44
C GLY A 401 5.64 22.77 -18.08
N ARG A 402 5.51 23.92 -17.37
CA ARG A 402 5.97 24.02 -15.98
C ARG A 402 5.08 23.19 -15.07
N LYS A 403 5.70 22.36 -14.22
CA LYS A 403 4.99 21.46 -13.31
C LYS A 403 5.41 21.71 -11.86
N ALA A 404 4.46 21.64 -10.94
CA ALA A 404 4.73 21.78 -9.51
C ALA A 404 4.12 20.63 -8.71
N ILE A 405 4.79 20.22 -7.63
CA ILE A 405 4.23 19.43 -6.55
C ILE A 405 4.02 20.39 -5.38
N ALA A 406 2.76 20.63 -5.00
CA ALA A 406 2.40 21.62 -4.00
C ALA A 406 1.85 20.98 -2.72
N VAL A 407 2.11 21.62 -1.59
CA VAL A 407 1.53 21.29 -0.29
C VAL A 407 1.17 22.60 0.42
N LEU A 408 0.04 22.66 1.11
CA LEU A 408 -0.33 23.80 1.95
C LEU A 408 -0.01 23.44 3.40
N GLN A 409 1.04 24.04 3.95
CA GLN A 409 1.37 23.92 5.35
C GLN A 409 0.67 25.01 6.14
N ARG A 410 0.09 24.61 7.28
CA ARG A 410 -0.58 25.52 8.20
C ARG A 410 0.03 25.41 9.60
N GLY A 411 0.05 26.53 10.31
CA GLY A 411 0.46 26.62 11.69
C GLY A 411 1.91 27.07 11.83
N SER A 412 2.14 27.95 12.82
CA SER A 412 3.51 28.35 13.14
C SER A 412 4.33 27.13 13.55
N LEU A 413 5.39 26.87 12.78
CA LEU A 413 6.45 25.92 13.14
C LEU A 413 7.09 26.26 14.50
N SER A 414 6.90 27.49 14.98
CA SER A 414 7.38 27.93 16.30
C SER A 414 6.57 27.36 17.48
N GLY A 415 5.37 26.79 17.24
CA GLY A 415 4.45 26.37 18.32
C GLY A 415 3.82 24.99 18.16
N GLN A 416 3.76 24.42 16.96
CA GLN A 416 3.11 23.12 16.70
C GLN A 416 4.05 21.90 16.80
N GLY A 417 5.28 22.09 17.28
CA GLY A 417 6.22 21.01 17.62
C GLY A 417 7.02 20.45 16.44
N ASP A 418 8.12 19.75 16.75
CA ASP A 418 9.04 19.16 15.77
C ASP A 418 8.37 18.18 14.80
N GLN A 419 7.18 17.65 15.12
CA GLN A 419 6.50 16.67 14.28
C GLN A 419 6.04 17.22 12.93
N VAL A 420 5.45 18.43 12.89
CA VAL A 420 4.98 19.05 11.63
C VAL A 420 6.18 19.33 10.72
N PHE A 421 7.26 19.84 11.31
CA PHE A 421 8.54 20.02 10.62
C PHE A 421 9.06 18.70 10.05
N LEU A 422 9.08 17.63 10.86
CA LEU A 422 9.56 16.32 10.43
C LEU A 422 8.70 15.72 9.32
N ASN A 423 7.37 15.81 9.42
CA ASN A 423 6.45 15.33 8.38
C ASN A 423 6.75 16.00 7.04
N LEU A 424 6.90 17.33 7.03
CA LEU A 424 7.18 18.08 5.82
C LEU A 424 8.55 17.74 5.22
N VAL A 425 9.57 17.52 6.06
CA VAL A 425 10.89 17.05 5.63
C VAL A 425 10.79 15.66 5.03
N TYR A 426 10.21 14.69 5.75
CA TYR A 426 10.10 13.30 5.27
C TYR A 426 9.28 13.19 4.00
N ARG A 427 8.13 13.87 3.92
CA ARG A 427 7.33 13.96 2.71
C ARG A 427 8.15 14.50 1.55
N THR A 428 8.89 15.60 1.75
CA THR A 428 9.68 16.21 0.69
C THR A 428 10.84 15.33 0.23
N VAL A 429 11.55 14.69 1.16
CA VAL A 429 12.61 13.71 0.85
C VAL A 429 12.03 12.53 0.07
N SER A 430 10.93 11.94 0.56
CA SER A 430 10.28 10.78 -0.08
C SER A 430 9.83 11.05 -1.51
N LEU A 431 9.47 12.31 -1.82
CA LEU A 431 9.11 12.75 -3.16
C LEU A 431 10.35 12.94 -4.03
N LEU A 432 11.35 13.68 -3.55
CA LEU A 432 12.58 14.00 -4.29
C LEU A 432 13.43 12.77 -4.62
N GLU A 433 13.27 11.68 -3.88
CA GLU A 433 13.87 10.38 -4.20
C GLU A 433 13.20 9.67 -5.39
N ARG A 434 12.03 10.15 -5.84
CA ARG A 434 11.31 9.57 -6.97
C ARG A 434 11.77 10.22 -8.27
N GLU A 435 12.17 9.38 -9.23
CA GLU A 435 12.65 9.83 -10.53
C GLU A 435 11.62 10.71 -11.27
N TRP A 436 10.33 10.36 -11.20
CA TRP A 436 9.26 11.13 -11.84
C TRP A 436 9.08 12.53 -11.23
N SER A 437 9.52 12.77 -9.98
CA SER A 437 9.35 14.07 -9.33
C SER A 437 10.43 15.07 -9.74
N LEU A 438 11.55 14.61 -10.32
CA LEU A 438 12.71 15.46 -10.65
C LEU A 438 12.37 16.58 -11.66
N GLY A 439 11.30 16.41 -12.43
CA GLY A 439 10.77 17.42 -13.36
C GLY A 439 9.88 18.49 -12.71
N TYR A 440 9.58 18.39 -11.41
CA TYR A 440 8.63 19.25 -10.70
C TYR A 440 9.36 20.26 -9.82
N GLU A 441 8.77 21.46 -9.71
CA GLU A 441 9.10 22.39 -8.62
C GLU A 441 8.32 21.98 -7.37
N HIS A 442 8.99 21.87 -6.22
CA HIS A 442 8.34 21.48 -4.96
C HIS A 442 7.98 22.75 -4.20
N ILE A 443 6.69 23.03 -4.03
CA ILE A 443 6.19 24.29 -3.49
C ILE A 443 5.50 24.02 -2.15
N ILE A 444 6.03 24.61 -1.09
CA ILE A 444 5.40 24.67 0.23
C ILE A 444 4.67 26.01 0.32
N LEU A 445 3.35 25.96 0.20
CA LEU A 445 2.47 27.10 0.38
C LEU A 445 2.26 27.31 1.88
N HIS A 446 2.28 28.55 2.37
CA HIS A 446 2.09 28.86 3.79
C HIS A 446 1.38 30.19 4.00
N GLU A 447 0.81 30.42 5.19
CA GLU A 447 -0.01 31.60 5.51
C GLU A 447 0.84 32.79 6.02
N GLY A 448 2.11 32.83 5.63
CA GLY A 448 3.12 33.76 6.15
C GLY A 448 3.70 33.36 7.52
N ASP A 449 3.46 32.11 7.93
CA ASP A 449 3.86 31.54 9.24
C ASP A 449 5.13 30.68 9.18
N ILE A 450 5.67 30.40 7.99
CA ILE A 450 6.99 29.80 7.80
C ILE A 450 7.99 30.92 7.51
N LEU A 451 8.65 31.39 8.56
CA LEU A 451 9.71 32.40 8.51
C LEU A 451 10.96 31.88 7.77
N GLU A 452 11.77 32.80 7.24
CA GLU A 452 12.93 32.45 6.40
C GLU A 452 13.93 31.50 7.08
N ASP A 453 14.13 31.64 8.39
CA ASP A 453 14.99 30.75 9.19
C ASP A 453 14.42 29.32 9.25
N ALA A 454 13.10 29.19 9.40
CA ALA A 454 12.42 27.90 9.34
C ALA A 454 12.47 27.30 7.92
N GLN A 455 12.32 28.12 6.87
CA GLN A 455 12.48 27.68 5.49
C GLN A 455 13.88 27.11 5.26
N GLU A 456 14.91 27.82 5.72
CA GLU A 456 16.29 27.37 5.58
C GLU A 456 16.59 26.10 6.38
N ARG A 457 16.02 25.98 7.59
CA ARG A 457 16.08 24.74 8.39
C ARG A 457 15.48 23.55 7.63
N ILE A 458 14.35 23.74 6.94
CA ILE A 458 13.71 22.69 6.13
C ILE A 458 14.57 22.35 4.91
N ARG A 459 15.05 23.35 4.15
CA ARG A 459 15.96 23.14 2.99
C ARG A 459 17.19 22.34 3.40
N SER A 460 17.81 22.72 4.52
CA SER A 460 18.98 22.05 5.08
C SER A 460 18.67 20.61 5.49
N ALA A 461 17.57 20.37 6.22
CA ALA A 461 17.18 19.03 6.65
C ALA A 461 16.86 18.11 5.47
N VAL A 462 16.12 18.59 4.48
CA VAL A 462 15.84 17.83 3.24
C VAL A 462 17.17 17.53 2.52
N GLY A 463 18.02 18.55 2.32
CA GLY A 463 19.31 18.37 1.65
C GLY A 463 20.26 17.38 2.35
N ALA A 464 20.23 17.33 3.67
CA ALA A 464 21.01 16.40 4.48
C ALA A 464 20.53 14.95 4.35
N GLN A 465 19.22 14.74 4.24
CA GLN A 465 18.60 13.41 4.15
C GLN A 465 18.60 12.84 2.73
N LEU A 466 18.72 13.68 1.70
CA LEU A 466 18.75 13.20 0.32
C LEU A 466 19.95 12.29 0.04
N ALA A 467 19.66 11.14 -0.57
CA ALA A 467 20.67 10.22 -1.08
C ALA A 467 21.70 10.95 -1.95
N SER A 468 22.97 10.56 -1.83
CA SER A 468 24.10 11.21 -2.52
C SER A 468 23.91 11.24 -4.04
N ASP A 469 23.29 10.20 -4.61
CA ASP A 469 23.04 10.12 -6.05
C ASP A 469 21.90 11.01 -6.54
N VAL A 470 20.93 11.35 -5.67
CA VAL A 470 19.92 12.37 -6.01
C VAL A 470 20.57 13.75 -6.05
N ARG A 471 21.47 14.05 -5.11
CA ARG A 471 22.27 15.28 -5.10
C ARG A 471 23.16 15.40 -6.34
N LYS A 472 23.80 14.31 -6.77
CA LYS A 472 24.67 14.28 -7.98
C LYS A 472 23.91 14.49 -9.29
N ARG A 473 22.62 14.11 -9.37
CA ARG A 473 21.80 14.28 -10.57
C ARG A 473 21.47 15.76 -10.90
N GLY A 474 22.06 16.71 -10.18
CA GLY A 474 21.85 18.13 -10.44
C GLY A 474 20.42 18.57 -10.13
N ALA A 475 19.69 17.79 -9.34
CA ALA A 475 18.46 18.22 -8.69
C ALA A 475 18.85 19.24 -7.62
N ALA A 476 19.30 20.43 -8.05
CA ALA A 476 19.31 21.60 -7.20
C ALA A 476 17.92 21.64 -6.55
N LEU A 477 17.87 21.60 -5.23
CA LEU A 477 16.65 21.47 -4.46
C LEU A 477 15.65 22.53 -4.97
N ARG A 478 14.69 22.15 -5.82
CA ARG A 478 13.68 23.08 -6.35
C ARG A 478 12.56 23.28 -5.33
N LEU A 479 12.95 23.34 -4.05
CA LEU A 479 12.07 23.55 -2.92
C LEU A 479 11.87 25.05 -2.76
N GLN A 480 10.64 25.51 -3.01
CA GLN A 480 10.23 26.88 -2.87
C GLN A 480 9.21 26.98 -1.75
N PHE A 481 9.27 28.08 -1.02
CA PHE A 481 8.25 28.46 -0.06
C PHE A 481 7.51 29.64 -0.66
N CYS A 482 6.18 29.60 -0.58
CA CYS A 482 5.37 30.65 -1.14
C CYS A 482 4.32 31.09 -0.14
N ASP A 483 4.42 32.35 0.27
CA ASP A 483 3.44 33.00 1.13
C ASP A 483 2.17 33.26 0.32
N VAL A 484 1.08 32.59 0.69
CA VAL A 484 -0.26 32.77 0.11
C VAL A 484 -1.18 33.58 1.01
N SER A 485 -0.61 34.28 1.98
CA SER A 485 -1.37 35.05 2.97
C SER A 485 -2.10 36.24 2.38
N ASP A 486 -1.66 36.79 1.26
CA ASP A 486 -2.37 37.83 0.52
C ASP A 486 -3.73 37.33 0.01
N VAL A 487 -3.77 36.11 -0.52
CA VAL A 487 -5.00 35.47 -0.99
C VAL A 487 -5.86 35.02 0.21
N TRP A 488 -5.22 34.58 1.29
CA TRP A 488 -5.89 33.98 2.44
C TRP A 488 -6.41 34.99 3.48
N ARG A 489 -5.60 35.97 3.90
CA ARG A 489 -5.96 36.97 4.93
C ARG A 489 -7.05 37.92 4.46
N GLY A 490 -7.08 38.22 3.16
CA GLY A 490 -8.15 39.02 2.56
C GLY A 490 -9.54 38.41 2.77
N ARG A 491 -9.63 37.08 2.83
CA ARG A 491 -10.88 36.35 3.08
C ARG A 491 -11.12 36.11 4.57
N ASN A 492 -10.14 35.62 5.31
CA ASN A 492 -10.31 35.34 6.74
C ASN A 492 -10.74 36.58 7.55
N SER A 493 -10.20 37.75 7.21
CA SER A 493 -10.62 39.02 7.86
C SER A 493 -12.06 39.42 7.54
N GLN A 494 -12.60 39.00 6.40
CA GLN A 494 -14.01 39.20 6.05
C GLN A 494 -14.94 38.15 6.69
N LEU A 495 -14.39 37.09 7.28
CA LEU A 495 -15.11 35.89 7.69
C LEU A 495 -15.05 35.60 9.20
N SER A 496 -14.31 36.39 9.97
CA SER A 496 -14.28 36.28 11.44
C SER A 496 -15.62 36.65 12.09
N GLU A 497 -16.53 37.27 11.34
CA GLU A 497 -17.91 37.48 11.77
C GLU A 497 -18.84 36.63 10.88
N GLU A 498 -19.49 35.62 11.48
CA GLU A 498 -20.73 35.04 10.94
C GLU A 498 -21.79 36.13 10.97
N THR A 499 -21.77 37.02 9.97
CA THR A 499 -22.79 38.07 9.87
C THR A 499 -24.15 37.42 9.63
N GLU A 500 -25.20 38.02 10.19
CA GLU A 500 -26.58 37.54 9.97
C GLU A 500 -26.91 37.42 8.47
N GLU A 501 -26.33 38.30 7.64
CA GLU A 501 -26.46 38.26 6.19
C GLU A 501 -25.88 36.97 5.58
N LYS A 502 -24.67 36.57 5.99
CA LYS A 502 -24.03 35.32 5.51
C LYS A 502 -24.82 34.10 5.95
N LEU A 503 -25.26 34.07 7.20
CA LEU A 503 -26.10 32.98 7.72
C LEU A 503 -27.45 32.92 6.99
N ALA A 504 -28.06 34.06 6.68
CA ALA A 504 -29.31 34.12 5.92
C ALA A 504 -29.12 33.69 4.46
N LYS A 505 -27.99 34.04 3.82
CA LYS A 505 -27.62 33.56 2.49
C LYS A 505 -27.42 32.05 2.46
N ALA A 506 -26.63 31.52 3.40
CA ALA A 506 -26.39 30.10 3.55
C ALA A 506 -27.69 29.32 3.85
N ALA A 507 -28.56 29.87 4.70
CA ALA A 507 -29.86 29.27 5.01
C ALA A 507 -30.76 29.17 3.76
N ARG A 508 -30.78 30.19 2.90
CA ARG A 508 -31.52 30.17 1.61
C ARG A 508 -31.02 29.07 0.67
N LEU A 509 -29.74 28.75 0.71
CA LEU A 509 -29.13 27.66 -0.07
C LEU A 509 -29.19 26.30 0.64
N GLY A 510 -29.76 26.22 1.85
CA GLY A 510 -29.83 25.00 2.64
C GLY A 510 -28.50 24.56 3.24
N CYS A 511 -27.50 25.44 3.32
CA CYS A 511 -26.18 25.18 3.89
C CYS A 511 -25.96 25.93 5.22
N ALA A 512 -27.02 26.06 6.03
CA ALA A 512 -26.88 26.61 7.37
C ALA A 512 -25.93 25.73 8.22
N PRO A 513 -25.11 26.33 9.11
CA PRO A 513 -24.15 25.58 9.92
C PRO A 513 -24.82 24.47 10.74
N THR A 514 -24.28 23.26 10.65
CA THR A 514 -24.68 22.12 11.48
C THR A 514 -23.85 22.04 12.76
N GLU A 515 -24.27 21.21 13.72
CA GLU A 515 -23.45 20.93 14.90
C GLU A 515 -22.08 20.36 14.50
N LEU A 516 -22.06 19.50 13.48
CA LEU A 516 -20.84 18.91 12.95
C LEU A 516 -19.94 19.96 12.27
N SER A 517 -20.50 20.83 11.40
CA SER A 517 -19.69 21.83 10.68
C SER A 517 -19.03 22.85 11.63
N ARG A 518 -19.67 23.15 12.77
CA ARG A 518 -19.12 24.02 13.83
C ARG A 518 -17.91 23.44 14.54
N LYS A 519 -17.70 22.11 14.50
CA LYS A 519 -16.53 21.45 15.11
C LYS A 519 -15.24 21.70 14.33
N PHE A 520 -15.33 22.20 13.09
CA PHE A 520 -14.17 22.47 12.25
C PHE A 520 -13.68 23.91 12.45
N PRO A 521 -12.38 24.12 12.72
CA PRO A 521 -11.84 25.45 12.93
C PRO A 521 -11.87 26.26 11.63
N VAL A 522 -11.94 27.59 11.74
CA VAL A 522 -11.97 28.54 10.59
C VAL A 522 -10.85 28.25 9.61
N GLY A 523 -9.64 28.00 10.10
CA GLY A 523 -8.53 27.72 9.20
C GLY A 523 -8.67 26.41 8.40
N TYR A 524 -9.39 25.39 8.91
CA TYR A 524 -9.71 24.20 8.11
C TYR A 524 -10.65 24.55 6.96
N LYS A 525 -11.68 25.38 7.23
CA LYS A 525 -12.59 25.90 6.20
C LYS A 525 -11.83 26.75 5.16
N GLY A 526 -10.86 27.54 5.62
CA GLY A 526 -9.95 28.28 4.75
C GLY A 526 -9.12 27.36 3.83
N MET A 527 -8.67 26.21 4.33
CA MET A 527 -7.92 25.24 3.52
C MET A 527 -8.79 24.69 2.39
N CYS A 528 -10.04 24.34 2.69
CA CYS A 528 -11.00 23.91 1.68
C CYS A 528 -11.29 25.03 0.66
N ALA A 529 -11.49 26.27 1.12
CA ALA A 529 -11.67 27.42 0.23
C ALA A 529 -10.45 27.62 -0.68
N PHE A 530 -9.24 27.49 -0.13
CA PHE A 530 -8.03 27.69 -0.88
C PHE A 530 -7.84 26.65 -1.99
N TRP A 531 -7.93 25.36 -1.64
CA TRP A 531 -7.74 24.29 -2.59
C TRP A 531 -8.88 24.14 -3.61
N PHE A 532 -10.03 24.75 -3.35
CA PHE A 532 -11.12 24.79 -4.31
C PHE A 532 -11.09 26.04 -5.19
N ALA A 533 -10.90 27.23 -4.62
CA ALA A 533 -11.11 28.50 -5.31
C ALA A 533 -9.83 29.32 -5.56
N ASP A 534 -8.86 29.27 -4.65
CA ASP A 534 -7.83 30.31 -4.60
C ASP A 534 -6.48 29.87 -5.13
N PHE A 535 -6.11 28.60 -4.97
CA PHE A 535 -4.79 28.10 -5.36
C PHE A 535 -4.49 28.37 -6.85
N ALA A 536 -5.51 28.28 -7.72
CA ALA A 536 -5.37 28.51 -9.15
C ALA A 536 -5.08 29.96 -9.55
N ARG A 537 -5.45 30.90 -8.66
CA ARG A 537 -5.23 32.35 -8.79
C ARG A 537 -3.98 32.82 -8.05
N SER A 538 -3.44 32.01 -7.15
CA SER A 538 -2.22 32.36 -6.41
C SER A 538 -1.07 32.71 -7.36
N SER A 539 -0.33 33.76 -7.04
CA SER A 539 0.89 34.13 -7.77
C SER A 539 1.90 32.96 -7.79
N CYS A 540 1.92 32.19 -6.71
CA CYS A 540 2.69 30.95 -6.53
C CYS A 540 2.44 29.91 -7.62
N LEU A 541 1.17 29.62 -7.94
CA LEU A 541 0.81 28.51 -8.80
C LEU A 541 0.30 28.93 -10.18
N SER A 542 -0.05 30.21 -10.37
CA SER A 542 -0.54 30.80 -11.62
C SER A 542 0.33 30.46 -12.85
N ARG A 543 1.63 30.29 -12.60
CA ARG A 543 2.67 30.11 -13.61
C ARG A 543 2.80 28.65 -14.10
N PHE A 544 2.23 27.69 -13.39
CA PHE A 544 2.31 26.26 -13.70
C PHE A 544 1.15 25.82 -14.58
N GLU A 545 1.43 24.86 -15.46
CA GLU A 545 0.45 24.17 -16.28
C GLU A 545 -0.14 22.98 -15.53
N PHE A 546 0.68 22.29 -14.73
CA PHE A 546 0.28 21.18 -13.89
C PHE A 546 0.68 21.40 -12.45
N VAL A 547 -0.26 21.17 -11.52
CA VAL A 547 0.00 21.22 -10.08
C VAL A 547 -0.45 19.91 -9.46
N TRP A 548 0.46 19.21 -8.81
CA TRP A 548 0.16 18.00 -8.05
C TRP A 548 0.10 18.33 -6.56
N ARG A 549 -1.10 18.37 -6.00
CA ARG A 549 -1.29 18.42 -4.56
C ARG A 549 -0.91 17.08 -3.94
N ILE A 550 0.03 17.12 -3.01
CA ILE A 550 0.40 15.99 -2.15
C ILE A 550 0.55 16.55 -0.74
N ASP A 551 -0.41 16.27 0.13
CA ASP A 551 -0.46 16.83 1.50
C ASP A 551 0.76 16.40 2.35
N ASP A 552 0.97 17.07 3.49
CA ASP A 552 2.15 16.90 4.37
C ASP A 552 2.10 15.61 5.19
N ASP A 553 0.93 15.01 5.34
CA ASP A 553 0.68 13.72 6.01
C ASP A 553 0.61 12.52 5.04
N ILE A 554 1.06 12.72 3.79
CA ILE A 554 1.17 11.69 2.77
C ILE A 554 2.59 11.12 2.71
N LEU A 555 2.69 9.78 2.81
CA LEU A 555 3.92 9.04 2.55
C LEU A 555 3.76 8.14 1.33
N LEU A 556 4.65 8.29 0.35
CA LEU A 556 4.66 7.43 -0.85
C LEU A 556 5.46 6.16 -0.58
N THR A 557 4.86 4.99 -0.78
CA THR A 557 5.46 3.72 -0.30
C THR A 557 5.78 2.68 -1.36
N GLY A 558 5.60 3.01 -2.63
CA GLY A 558 6.09 2.20 -3.73
C GLY A 558 6.86 3.03 -4.76
N PRO A 559 7.71 2.42 -5.59
CA PRO A 559 8.03 3.02 -6.88
C PRO A 559 6.71 3.25 -7.61
N ALA A 560 6.46 4.47 -8.08
CA ALA A 560 5.31 4.68 -8.97
C ALA A 560 5.55 3.79 -10.19
N ASN A 561 4.54 3.03 -10.59
CA ASN A 561 4.64 2.21 -11.78
C ASN A 561 4.99 3.14 -12.95
N VAL A 562 6.20 3.02 -13.49
CA VAL A 562 6.73 3.93 -14.52
C VAL A 562 5.92 3.86 -15.81
N ASP A 563 5.18 2.77 -15.99
CA ASP A 563 4.29 2.51 -17.10
C ASP A 563 2.81 2.81 -16.75
N ASP A 564 2.52 3.30 -15.54
CA ASP A 564 1.19 3.84 -15.24
C ASP A 564 0.90 4.96 -16.24
N PRO A 565 -0.25 4.93 -16.96
CA PRO A 565 -0.62 5.95 -17.92
C PRO A 565 -0.52 7.38 -17.36
N ALA A 566 -0.74 7.56 -16.06
CA ALA A 566 -0.52 8.82 -15.37
C ALA A 566 0.97 9.15 -15.23
N VAL A 567 1.85 8.20 -14.89
CA VAL A 567 3.31 8.45 -14.85
C VAL A 567 3.88 8.70 -16.24
N VAL A 568 3.37 8.00 -17.27
CA VAL A 568 3.66 8.25 -18.70
C VAL A 568 3.13 9.64 -19.12
N HIS A 569 1.95 10.03 -18.65
CA HIS A 569 1.39 11.36 -18.85
C HIS A 569 2.22 12.45 -18.15
N LEU A 570 2.66 12.20 -16.91
CA LEU A 570 3.53 13.07 -16.12
C LEU A 570 4.91 13.22 -16.78
N ARG A 571 5.38 12.25 -17.57
CA ARG A 571 6.58 12.32 -18.42
C ARG A 571 6.39 13.12 -19.71
N GLY A 572 5.16 13.49 -20.07
CA GLY A 572 4.84 14.33 -21.22
C GLY A 572 4.69 13.58 -22.54
N GLU A 573 4.46 12.26 -22.51
CA GLU A 573 4.47 11.43 -23.71
C GLU A 573 3.09 11.32 -24.42
N SER A 574 1.99 11.65 -23.73
CA SER A 574 0.68 11.84 -24.37
C SER A 574 -0.33 12.47 -23.41
N VAL A 575 -1.15 13.42 -23.89
CA VAL A 575 -2.29 14.00 -23.16
C VAL A 575 -3.57 13.36 -23.67
N PRO A 576 -4.33 12.58 -22.87
CA PRO A 576 -5.69 12.23 -23.24
C PRO A 576 -6.59 13.45 -22.97
N GLY A 577 -6.68 14.34 -23.97
CA GLY A 577 -7.64 15.44 -24.00
C GLY A 577 -7.39 16.62 -23.04
N PRO A 578 -8.08 17.75 -23.25
CA PRO A 578 -7.89 19.01 -22.51
C PRO A 578 -8.33 18.98 -21.03
N LEU A 579 -8.55 17.79 -20.46
CA LEU A 579 -9.41 17.61 -19.30
C LEU A 579 -8.90 16.47 -18.42
N THR A 580 -7.98 16.81 -17.53
CA THR A 580 -7.27 15.82 -16.71
C THR A 580 -7.20 16.32 -15.27
N LEU A 581 -8.15 15.87 -14.45
CA LEU A 581 -7.99 15.79 -13.00
C LEU A 581 -7.63 14.36 -12.68
N LEU A 582 -6.46 14.14 -12.10
CA LEU A 582 -5.98 12.80 -11.78
C LEU A 582 -5.88 12.70 -10.27
N GLY A 583 -6.53 11.72 -9.65
CA GLY A 583 -6.60 11.62 -8.19
C GLY A 583 -6.31 10.22 -7.67
N GLY A 584 -6.08 10.12 -6.36
CA GLY A 584 -5.83 8.85 -5.69
C GLY A 584 -6.88 7.79 -6.04
N ALA A 585 -6.43 6.55 -6.16
CA ALA A 585 -7.19 5.48 -6.79
C ALA A 585 -8.42 4.98 -6.00
N GLU A 586 -8.60 5.41 -4.76
CA GLU A 586 -9.80 5.13 -3.98
C GLU A 586 -10.80 6.28 -4.10
N LEU A 587 -12.03 5.93 -4.51
CA LEU A 587 -13.19 6.75 -4.17
C LEU A 587 -13.22 6.87 -2.64
N GLY A 588 -12.95 8.06 -2.12
CA GLY A 588 -12.89 8.28 -0.68
C GLY A 588 -14.23 7.92 -0.03
N PRO A 589 -14.25 7.38 1.22
CA PRO A 589 -15.48 7.36 2.01
C PRO A 589 -16.06 8.76 2.04
N TYR A 590 -17.36 8.79 1.80
CA TYR A 590 -18.21 9.97 1.71
C TYR A 590 -17.87 10.97 2.82
N ASP A 591 -17.80 12.26 2.47
CA ASP A 591 -17.84 13.28 3.51
C ASP A 591 -19.18 13.17 4.24
N GLU A 592 -19.23 13.62 5.49
CA GLU A 592 -20.45 13.48 6.27
C GLU A 592 -21.54 14.41 5.73
N GLU A 593 -22.77 13.91 5.58
CA GLU A 593 -23.91 14.69 5.05
C GLU A 593 -24.10 16.01 5.82
N GLY A 594 -23.80 16.01 7.12
CA GLY A 594 -23.85 17.19 7.98
C GLY A 594 -22.96 18.35 7.50
N VAL A 595 -21.84 18.07 6.83
CA VAL A 595 -20.94 19.11 6.28
C VAL A 595 -21.16 19.39 4.80
N MET A 596 -22.07 18.67 4.12
CA MET A 596 -22.37 18.87 2.69
C MET A 596 -23.78 19.43 2.42
N ARG A 597 -24.53 19.82 3.46
CA ARG A 597 -25.88 20.38 3.29
C ARG A 597 -25.89 21.56 2.33
N GLY A 598 -26.91 21.58 1.46
CA GLY A 598 -27.10 22.59 0.42
C GLY A 598 -26.28 22.38 -0.86
N MET A 599 -25.23 21.54 -0.84
CA MET A 599 -24.33 21.39 -1.98
C MET A 599 -25.03 20.80 -3.21
N SER A 600 -25.83 19.75 -3.01
CA SER A 600 -26.68 19.16 -4.05
C SER A 600 -27.70 20.13 -4.63
N SER A 601 -28.26 21.01 -3.80
CA SER A 601 -29.22 22.04 -4.25
C SER A 601 -28.53 23.06 -5.16
N LEU A 602 -27.38 23.60 -4.72
CA LEU A 602 -26.61 24.56 -5.51
C LEU A 602 -26.25 23.98 -6.87
N PHE A 603 -25.63 22.80 -6.91
CA PHE A 603 -25.18 22.21 -8.17
C PHE A 603 -26.32 21.72 -9.07
N SER A 604 -27.44 21.27 -8.51
CA SER A 604 -28.65 20.99 -9.31
C SER A 604 -29.17 22.25 -9.98
N SER A 605 -29.22 23.38 -9.25
CA SER A 605 -29.64 24.67 -9.83
C SER A 605 -28.69 25.14 -10.94
N PHE A 606 -27.39 24.88 -10.83
CA PHE A 606 -26.42 25.15 -11.88
C PHE A 606 -26.69 24.31 -13.13
N ALA A 607 -26.90 23.01 -12.95
CA ALA A 607 -27.21 22.12 -14.05
C ALA A 607 -28.52 22.49 -14.77
N GLU A 608 -29.53 22.94 -14.03
CA GLU A 608 -30.80 23.41 -14.58
C GLU A 608 -30.67 24.73 -15.35
N GLN A 609 -29.88 25.68 -14.85
CA GLN A 609 -29.68 26.97 -15.53
C GLN A 609 -28.83 26.85 -16.81
N ASP A 610 -27.97 25.83 -16.91
CA ASP A 610 -27.09 25.61 -18.06
C ASP A 610 -27.61 24.52 -19.03
N GLN A 611 -28.93 24.33 -19.08
CA GLN A 611 -29.64 23.32 -19.91
C GLN A 611 -29.27 23.37 -21.41
N HIS A 612 -28.69 24.47 -21.90
CA HIS A 612 -28.28 24.60 -23.30
C HIS A 612 -27.04 23.76 -23.69
N ARG A 613 -26.29 23.19 -22.72
CA ARG A 613 -25.01 22.50 -23.00
C ARG A 613 -24.95 20.99 -22.74
N ARG A 614 -26.08 20.30 -22.57
CA ARG A 614 -26.14 18.83 -22.34
C ARG A 614 -25.31 18.37 -21.12
N LEU A 615 -25.22 19.17 -20.06
CA LEU A 615 -24.65 18.70 -18.79
C LEU A 615 -25.57 17.59 -18.27
N GLN A 616 -25.11 16.35 -18.30
CA GLN A 616 -25.86 15.22 -17.73
C GLN A 616 -25.69 15.26 -16.21
N TRP A 617 -26.52 16.07 -15.57
CA TRP A 617 -26.66 16.00 -14.13
C TRP A 617 -27.32 14.68 -13.75
N HIS A 618 -26.50 13.80 -13.20
CA HIS A 618 -26.97 12.59 -12.54
C HIS A 618 -26.82 12.85 -11.04
N PRO A 619 -27.91 13.20 -10.33
CA PRO A 619 -27.85 13.35 -8.89
C PRO A 619 -27.22 12.08 -8.31
N PRO A 620 -26.33 12.23 -7.34
CA PRO A 620 -25.66 11.07 -6.79
C PRO A 620 -26.70 10.07 -6.27
N GLN A 621 -26.59 8.80 -6.68
CA GLN A 621 -27.46 7.75 -6.13
C GLN A 621 -27.16 7.62 -4.64
N GLY A 622 -28.16 7.89 -3.80
CA GLY A 622 -28.01 7.94 -2.33
C GLY A 622 -27.55 9.28 -1.76
N GLY A 623 -27.42 10.35 -2.56
CA GLY A 623 -27.04 11.68 -2.05
C GLY A 623 -25.53 11.93 -1.93
N PHE A 624 -24.70 10.99 -2.37
CA PHE A 624 -23.25 11.00 -2.15
C PHE A 624 -22.40 11.39 -3.36
N TRP A 625 -21.54 12.38 -3.17
CA TRP A 625 -20.62 12.85 -4.19
C TRP A 625 -19.36 11.99 -4.25
N ASN A 626 -19.36 10.99 -5.14
CA ASN A 626 -18.15 10.22 -5.44
C ASN A 626 -17.08 11.18 -5.96
N SER A 627 -16.01 11.36 -5.17
CA SER A 627 -14.91 12.23 -5.50
C SER A 627 -13.59 11.51 -5.31
N LEU A 628 -12.58 11.96 -6.06
CA LEU A 628 -11.21 11.55 -5.84
C LEU A 628 -10.68 12.27 -4.61
N ARG A 629 -9.96 11.54 -3.77
CA ARG A 629 -9.27 12.11 -2.60
C ARG A 629 -8.41 13.30 -3.01
N SER A 630 -8.68 14.48 -2.46
CA SER A 630 -7.99 15.72 -2.88
C SER A 630 -6.60 15.87 -2.27
N ASN A 631 -6.28 15.13 -1.20
CA ASN A 631 -4.95 15.11 -0.57
C ASN A 631 -3.84 14.58 -1.50
N VAL A 632 -4.20 13.82 -2.54
CA VAL A 632 -3.32 13.41 -3.66
C VAL A 632 -4.07 13.64 -4.97
N MET A 633 -3.90 14.83 -5.55
CA MET A 633 -4.63 15.24 -6.76
C MET A 633 -3.74 16.07 -7.70
N LEU A 634 -3.68 15.68 -8.97
CA LEU A 634 -3.04 16.40 -10.06
C LEU A 634 -4.08 17.24 -10.81
N PHE A 635 -3.82 18.54 -10.85
CA PHE A 635 -4.59 19.56 -11.52
C PHE A 635 -3.95 19.95 -12.85
N ASN A 636 -4.70 19.83 -13.94
CA ASN A 636 -4.44 20.61 -15.15
C ASN A 636 -4.94 22.05 -14.94
N MET A 637 -4.01 23.00 -14.81
CA MET A 637 -4.33 24.38 -14.46
C MET A 637 -5.05 25.14 -15.57
N SER A 638 -4.91 24.72 -16.84
CA SER A 638 -5.68 25.30 -17.94
C SER A 638 -7.16 24.95 -17.82
N TRP A 639 -7.44 23.70 -17.42
CA TRP A 639 -8.81 23.24 -17.16
C TRP A 639 -9.37 23.89 -15.89
N VAL A 640 -8.60 23.93 -14.79
CA VAL A 640 -9.05 24.59 -13.55
C VAL A 640 -9.40 26.06 -13.80
N ARG A 641 -8.64 26.76 -14.66
CA ARG A 641 -8.87 28.16 -15.03
C ARG A 641 -9.87 28.33 -16.19
N SER A 642 -10.43 27.24 -16.72
CA SER A 642 -11.44 27.33 -17.78
C SER A 642 -12.67 28.09 -17.30
N TYR A 643 -13.36 28.75 -18.23
CA TYR A 643 -14.57 29.51 -17.92
C TYR A 643 -15.63 28.66 -17.22
N GLU A 644 -15.80 27.41 -17.68
CA GLU A 644 -16.75 26.45 -17.15
C GLU A 644 -16.47 26.10 -15.67
N VAL A 645 -15.21 25.81 -15.32
CA VAL A 645 -14.82 25.53 -13.94
C VAL A 645 -14.91 26.79 -13.09
N GLN A 646 -14.41 27.92 -13.58
CA GLN A 646 -14.43 29.18 -12.82
C GLN A 646 -15.85 29.68 -12.53
N LYS A 647 -16.82 29.44 -13.42
CA LYS A 647 -18.23 29.73 -13.16
C LYS A 647 -18.77 28.96 -11.94
N LEU A 648 -18.44 27.68 -11.82
CA LEU A 648 -18.81 26.84 -10.67
C LEU A 648 -18.06 27.26 -9.41
N VAL A 649 -16.76 27.55 -9.52
CA VAL A 649 -15.92 28.01 -8.42
C VAL A 649 -16.47 29.31 -7.83
N VAL A 650 -16.75 30.32 -8.67
CA VAL A 650 -17.33 31.60 -8.24
C VAL A 650 -18.67 31.38 -7.55
N ALA A 651 -19.51 30.49 -8.06
CA ALA A 651 -20.82 30.26 -7.47
C ALA A 651 -20.78 29.58 -6.09
N VAL A 652 -19.85 28.64 -5.91
CA VAL A 652 -19.59 28.02 -4.62
C VAL A 652 -18.98 29.04 -3.65
N ASP A 653 -18.05 29.86 -4.12
CA ASP A 653 -17.44 30.91 -3.32
C ASP A 653 -18.49 31.93 -2.86
N ASP A 654 -19.34 32.39 -3.79
CA ASP A 654 -20.49 33.26 -3.53
C ASP A 654 -21.53 32.59 -2.61
N SER A 655 -21.56 31.27 -2.48
CA SER A 655 -22.53 30.62 -1.59
C SER A 655 -22.24 30.83 -0.10
N ASP A 656 -21.00 31.21 0.25
CA ASP A 656 -20.44 31.19 1.60
C ASP A 656 -20.49 29.81 2.31
N CYS A 657 -20.92 28.74 1.63
CA CYS A 657 -21.19 27.45 2.26
C CYS A 657 -19.94 26.68 2.69
N ILE A 658 -18.76 26.96 2.09
CA ILE A 658 -17.48 26.47 2.62
C ILE A 658 -17.28 26.95 4.06
N TRP A 659 -17.66 28.20 4.33
CA TRP A 659 -17.45 28.86 5.60
C TRP A 659 -18.57 28.57 6.61
N THR A 660 -19.82 28.54 6.18
CA THR A 660 -20.94 28.24 7.08
C THR A 660 -21.07 26.75 7.38
N ASN A 661 -20.92 25.88 6.37
CA ASN A 661 -21.18 24.45 6.52
C ASN A 661 -19.97 23.53 6.30
N ARG A 662 -18.76 24.05 6.06
CA ARG A 662 -17.55 23.24 5.82
C ARG A 662 -17.75 22.37 4.57
N TRP A 663 -18.13 22.96 3.44
CA TRP A 663 -17.98 22.22 2.18
C TRP A 663 -16.49 21.93 1.93
N GLY A 664 -16.13 20.64 1.93
CA GLY A 664 -14.77 20.20 1.66
C GLY A 664 -14.41 20.39 0.19
N ASP A 665 -13.15 20.71 -0.10
CA ASP A 665 -12.64 20.79 -1.47
C ASP A 665 -12.73 19.45 -2.21
N GLU A 666 -12.54 18.32 -1.51
CA GLU A 666 -12.71 16.96 -2.05
C GLU A 666 -14.09 16.73 -2.70
N PRO A 667 -15.22 16.82 -1.95
CA PRO A 667 -16.55 16.63 -2.53
C PRO A 667 -16.92 17.73 -3.54
N LEU A 668 -16.39 18.94 -3.41
CA LEU A 668 -16.59 20.02 -4.38
C LEU A 668 -15.93 19.72 -5.74
N TRP A 669 -14.71 19.20 -5.75
CA TRP A 669 -14.05 18.76 -6.99
C TRP A 669 -14.78 17.59 -7.64
N GLY A 670 -15.27 16.63 -6.86
CA GLY A 670 -16.14 15.57 -7.38
C GLY A 670 -17.43 16.10 -8.01
N ALA A 671 -18.01 17.15 -7.42
CA ALA A 671 -19.19 17.79 -7.98
C ALA A 671 -18.92 18.50 -9.31
N VAL A 672 -17.83 19.25 -9.40
CA VAL A 672 -17.38 19.90 -10.64
C VAL A 672 -17.15 18.85 -11.73
N GLN A 673 -16.44 17.76 -11.41
CA GLN A 673 -16.19 16.67 -12.36
C GLN A 673 -17.51 16.09 -12.91
N ARG A 674 -18.47 15.80 -12.03
CA ARG A 674 -19.74 15.21 -12.41
C ARG A 674 -20.58 16.12 -13.30
N ILE A 675 -20.66 17.40 -12.95
CA ILE A 675 -21.45 18.39 -13.70
C ILE A 675 -20.88 18.57 -15.10
N LEU A 676 -19.56 18.62 -15.21
CA LEU A 676 -18.87 18.75 -16.49
C LEU A 676 -18.80 17.44 -17.28
N GLY A 677 -19.46 16.37 -16.81
CA GLY A 677 -19.58 15.10 -17.52
C GLY A 677 -18.28 14.30 -17.58
N LEU A 678 -17.39 14.47 -16.61
CA LEU A 678 -16.11 13.76 -16.57
C LEU A 678 -16.30 12.38 -15.97
N ASP A 679 -15.83 11.35 -16.69
CA ASP A 679 -15.83 9.98 -16.17
C ASP A 679 -14.66 9.80 -15.20
N THR A 680 -14.97 9.81 -13.91
CA THR A 680 -14.00 9.64 -12.81
C THR A 680 -13.23 8.33 -12.87
N ARG A 681 -13.76 7.29 -13.56
CA ARG A 681 -13.07 5.99 -13.72
C ARG A 681 -11.88 6.05 -14.67
N SER A 682 -11.86 7.01 -15.59
CA SER A 682 -10.76 7.19 -16.55
C SER A 682 -9.57 7.98 -15.97
N LEU A 683 -9.66 8.38 -14.70
CA LEU A 683 -8.84 9.43 -14.09
C LEU A 683 -8.09 8.98 -12.81
N LEU A 684 -7.95 7.67 -12.57
CA LEU A 684 -7.28 7.13 -11.40
C LEU A 684 -5.78 6.99 -11.65
N VAL A 685 -4.97 7.56 -10.77
CA VAL A 685 -3.51 7.34 -10.76
C VAL A 685 -3.16 6.30 -9.71
N SER A 686 -2.42 5.26 -10.09
CA SER A 686 -1.86 4.32 -9.12
C SER A 686 -0.56 4.88 -8.53
N VAL A 687 -0.69 5.82 -7.60
CA VAL A 687 0.42 6.15 -6.68
C VAL A 687 0.11 5.51 -5.33
N PRO A 688 0.74 4.39 -4.96
CA PRO A 688 0.62 3.81 -3.64
C PRO A 688 1.09 4.83 -2.59
N HIS A 689 0.19 5.16 -1.68
CA HIS A 689 0.46 6.13 -0.63
C HIS A 689 -0.25 5.78 0.67
N PHE A 690 0.31 6.27 1.77
CA PHE A 690 -0.32 6.30 3.07
C PHE A 690 -0.78 7.71 3.36
N HIS A 691 -1.96 7.82 3.94
CA HIS A 691 -2.43 9.04 4.58
C HIS A 691 -2.51 8.79 6.08
N CYS A 692 -1.59 9.38 6.84
CA CYS A 692 -1.49 9.17 8.28
C CYS A 692 -2.35 10.18 9.04
N ARG A 693 -3.57 9.79 9.43
CA ARG A 693 -4.35 10.57 10.39
C ARG A 693 -3.79 10.39 11.80
N TRP A 694 -4.00 11.40 12.66
CA TRP A 694 -3.72 11.36 14.10
C TRP A 694 -4.36 10.17 14.87
N LYS A 695 -5.24 9.37 14.23
CA LYS A 695 -5.87 8.17 14.80
C LYS A 695 -5.48 6.85 14.09
N GLY A 696 -4.43 6.86 13.26
CA GLY A 696 -3.94 5.70 12.53
C GLY A 696 -3.63 6.00 11.06
N CYS A 697 -2.70 5.25 10.48
CA CYS A 697 -2.37 5.35 9.05
C CYS A 697 -3.28 4.42 8.24
N VAL A 698 -3.92 4.97 7.21
CA VAL A 698 -4.70 4.19 6.24
C VAL A 698 -3.82 3.96 5.02
N PHE A 699 -3.74 2.70 4.57
CA PHE A 699 -3.00 2.32 3.38
C PHE A 699 -3.93 2.32 2.18
N HIS A 700 -3.57 3.03 1.11
CA HIS A 700 -4.35 3.09 -0.11
C HIS A 700 -3.61 2.33 -1.23
N HIS A 701 -4.16 1.18 -1.64
CA HIS A 701 -3.73 0.40 -2.81
C HIS A 701 -4.93 0.17 -3.74
N LEU A 702 -4.67 0.08 -5.05
CA LEU A 702 -5.61 -0.53 -5.99
C LEU A 702 -5.62 -2.05 -5.84
N LYS A 703 -6.82 -2.63 -5.96
CA LYS A 703 -7.04 -4.03 -6.35
C LYS A 703 -6.73 -4.23 -7.82
#